data_AF-A0A961VZK8-F1
#
_entry.id   AF-A0A961VZK8-F1
#
_cell.length_a   1.000
_cell.length_b   1.000
_cell.length_c   1.000
_cell.angle_alpha   90.00
_cell.angle_beta   90.00
_cell.angle_gamma   90.00
#
_symmetry.space_group_name_H-M   'P 1'
#
loop_
_entity.id
_entity.type
_entity.pdbx_description
1 polymer ?
#
loop_
_entity_poly.entity_id
_entity_poly.type
_entity_poly.pdbx_seq_one_letter_code
_entity_poly.pdbx_strand_id
1 'polypeptide(L)'
;MADAEAAAPSVPLPETASQALPLRVAAVLEHHCARCHQQDRLQSRQLAQGGIANILALDSIAKNPALVRPGEPDASPLYQQMIARQMPADILREGAPGNAPTPAEIAAVRAWISELPAKATTPVCEARATITADHLRNAMSQWLAAIGPERAAATRFISLAHIANGCVSDAELAAMRQAVTRLLNGLSWAPKPAPVETVGDTLALLAVRIDDLGWTKQHWEMLAHALPAAARFPAGHDVEQATGTALPLVSADWLAATAMAPDYYAKLLGLPPTLDDLAKILGIDLDDRREDRAVRRGVVTASSVTAGPRVIERYPTARGNLWLAHDYRPGQDSTAVLDHPLLPWAAAGGADETARLPAAAGTRALFALPNGLPASMLFDTEGKARARLALPSPEDETDEKDTQPPKAKSKAAGLDATGRETTDREAAGRDAGKATDQTSDQSSSPAAAKDGAIAGAPDTRKDEQSRPSPVHEATVNGIGCIQCHAQGPAPFKDQLVEHLAGAGYAGNAVARDIAKTITFSEAEAEKAIADDRFAVRAAVEQTGPASVWQGGGSALVAGLAERYRRDLDLDTAAAELLMATEDLQEQLVAIARLDPDAASLAIRLVLGRLLRSEFEVLRAHLLAHQSASAPRSLSMMEKTADAAHIATSAGANAATMTTADVPRSAAPGSAGLAGSDFAVGRLQMWPDQISYRSGQPLVLTVRADRPCHLTVINIDNERRATVLFPNEFNRNNLLKADVEMRIPPSDAPYKLLLKQPGAETFVAICEDGEPVPAGIKPDLIHQNFTDLGDWEKFLDASLKAADEPRIPLDNGDDVDRRRRLNIHPKLRPPSPTAQAQSRAAFTVKITQ
;
A
#
# COMPACT_ATOMS: atom_id res chain seq x y z
N MET A 1 -56.07 -11.58 10.45
CA MET A 1 -56.00 -10.12 10.59
C MET A 1 -54.56 -9.79 10.91
N ALA A 2 -53.96 -8.86 10.18
CA ALA A 2 -52.56 -8.50 10.31
C ALA A 2 -52.48 -6.99 10.51
N ASP A 3 -51.68 -6.57 11.48
CA ASP A 3 -51.28 -5.20 11.81
C ASP A 3 -49.99 -5.31 12.64
N ALA A 4 -49.03 -4.39 12.62
CA ALA A 4 -48.66 -3.40 11.61
C ALA A 4 -47.23 -2.95 11.97
N GLU A 5 -46.27 -3.06 11.04
CA GLU A 5 -44.89 -2.65 11.32
C GLU A 5 -44.70 -1.17 10.97
N ALA A 6 -44.18 -0.39 11.92
CA ALA A 6 -44.12 1.06 11.81
C ALA A 6 -43.04 1.52 10.83
N ALA A 7 -43.44 2.21 9.77
CA ALA A 7 -42.51 2.79 8.80
C ALA A 7 -41.68 3.93 9.44
N ALA A 8 -40.37 3.92 9.16
CA ALA A 8 -39.47 5.02 9.52
C ALA A 8 -39.85 6.33 8.78
N PRO A 9 -39.59 7.51 9.38
CA PRO A 9 -39.98 8.79 8.77
C PRO A 9 -39.21 9.05 7.46
N SER A 10 -39.94 9.39 6.41
CA SER A 10 -39.38 9.80 5.13
C SER A 10 -38.71 11.18 5.23
N VAL A 11 -37.47 11.27 4.74
CA VAL A 11 -36.78 12.55 4.55
C VAL A 11 -37.49 13.35 3.45
N PRO A 12 -37.82 14.64 3.66
CA PRO A 12 -38.47 15.45 2.62
C PRO A 12 -37.53 15.68 1.43
N LEU A 13 -38.10 15.63 0.22
CA LEU A 13 -37.35 15.84 -1.03
C LEU A 13 -36.96 17.32 -1.19
N PRO A 14 -35.72 17.64 -1.60
CA PRO A 14 -35.26 19.03 -1.74
C PRO A 14 -35.78 19.75 -2.99
N GLU A 15 -35.95 21.06 -2.87
CA GLU A 15 -36.62 21.92 -3.86
C GLU A 15 -35.68 22.53 -4.94
N THR A 16 -34.43 22.07 -5.09
CA THR A 16 -33.48 22.64 -6.07
C THR A 16 -32.62 21.60 -6.80
N ALA A 17 -32.24 21.90 -8.05
CA ALA A 17 -31.45 21.01 -8.91
C ALA A 17 -30.04 20.70 -8.37
N SER A 18 -29.41 21.63 -7.65
CA SER A 18 -28.10 21.41 -7.02
C SER A 18 -28.20 20.46 -5.82
N GLN A 19 -29.24 20.56 -4.99
CA GLN A 19 -29.47 19.62 -3.88
C GLN A 19 -29.82 18.20 -4.36
N ALA A 20 -30.32 18.06 -5.59
CA ALA A 20 -30.57 16.76 -6.20
C ALA A 20 -29.29 16.01 -6.64
N LEU A 21 -28.17 16.71 -6.88
CA LEU A 21 -26.96 16.09 -7.42
C LEU A 21 -26.21 15.21 -6.38
N PRO A 22 -25.95 15.65 -5.13
CA PRO A 22 -25.39 14.77 -4.10
C PRO A 22 -26.27 13.56 -3.80
N LEU A 23 -27.61 13.72 -3.79
CA LEU A 23 -28.54 12.60 -3.62
C LEU A 23 -28.46 11.59 -4.78
N ARG A 24 -28.32 12.07 -6.01
CA ARG A 24 -28.09 11.21 -7.19
C ARG A 24 -26.76 10.46 -7.09
N VAL A 25 -25.69 11.11 -6.64
CA VAL A 25 -24.40 10.45 -6.42
C VAL A 25 -24.48 9.41 -5.30
N ALA A 26 -25.15 9.72 -4.18
CA ALA A 26 -25.39 8.75 -3.11
C ALA A 26 -26.12 7.51 -3.64
N ALA A 27 -27.15 7.68 -4.47
CA ALA A 27 -27.87 6.57 -5.09
C ALA A 27 -26.99 5.72 -6.03
N VAL A 28 -26.08 6.35 -6.82
CA VAL A 28 -25.12 5.63 -7.67
C VAL A 28 -24.13 4.82 -6.83
N LEU A 29 -23.57 5.40 -5.77
CA LEU A 29 -22.65 4.70 -4.86
C LEU A 29 -23.36 3.61 -4.05
N GLU A 30 -24.61 3.83 -3.66
CA GLU A 30 -25.46 2.84 -3.00
C GLU A 30 -25.74 1.63 -3.89
N HIS A 31 -26.15 1.86 -5.14
CA HIS A 31 -26.48 0.79 -6.06
C HIS A 31 -25.23 0.00 -6.51
N HIS A 32 -24.14 0.69 -6.86
CA HIS A 32 -22.98 0.04 -7.49
C HIS A 32 -21.83 -0.29 -6.53
N CYS A 33 -21.68 0.39 -5.38
CA CYS A 33 -20.47 0.30 -4.55
C CYS A 33 -20.73 -0.17 -3.10
N ALA A 34 -21.87 0.17 -2.48
CA ALA A 34 -22.09 -0.05 -1.05
C ALA A 34 -21.98 -1.52 -0.62
N ARG A 35 -22.42 -2.46 -1.46
CA ARG A 35 -22.30 -3.91 -1.21
C ARG A 35 -20.86 -4.41 -0.96
N CYS A 36 -19.85 -3.64 -1.36
CA CYS A 36 -18.44 -3.92 -1.12
C CYS A 36 -17.72 -2.86 -0.26
N HIS A 37 -18.21 -1.61 -0.20
CA HIS A 37 -17.50 -0.47 0.40
C HIS A 37 -18.30 0.29 1.49
N GLN A 38 -19.42 -0.27 1.96
CA GLN A 38 -20.23 0.26 3.06
C GLN A 38 -20.38 -0.82 4.14
N GLN A 39 -19.76 -0.64 5.30
CA GLN A 39 -19.58 -1.69 6.32
C GLN A 39 -20.88 -2.25 6.90
N ASP A 40 -21.96 -1.45 6.93
CA ASP A 40 -23.31 -1.85 7.36
C ASP A 40 -24.19 -2.43 6.23
N ARG A 41 -23.70 -2.48 4.98
CA ARG A 41 -24.48 -2.91 3.80
C ARG A 41 -23.77 -3.94 2.91
N LEU A 42 -22.75 -4.62 3.45
CA LEU A 42 -21.94 -5.57 2.70
C LEU A 42 -22.76 -6.79 2.23
N GLN A 43 -22.46 -7.29 1.04
CA GLN A 43 -23.02 -8.52 0.48
C GLN A 43 -21.90 -9.49 0.11
N SER A 44 -22.07 -10.76 0.49
CA SER A 44 -21.07 -11.84 0.29
C SER A 44 -19.69 -11.57 0.90
N ARG A 45 -19.54 -10.52 1.70
CA ARG A 45 -18.29 -10.01 2.27
C ARG A 45 -18.55 -9.56 3.70
N GLN A 46 -17.57 -9.78 4.58
CA GLN A 46 -17.67 -9.49 6.02
C GLN A 46 -17.04 -8.14 6.40
N LEU A 47 -16.17 -7.64 5.53
CA LEU A 47 -15.46 -6.37 5.67
C LEU A 47 -15.50 -5.60 4.37
N ALA A 48 -15.56 -4.28 4.50
CA ALA A 48 -15.52 -3.37 3.38
C ALA A 48 -14.13 -3.37 2.72
N GLN A 49 -14.11 -3.24 1.40
CA GLN A 49 -12.94 -3.50 0.55
C GLN A 49 -12.16 -2.22 0.23
N GLY A 50 -10.88 -2.38 -0.13
CA GLY A 50 -10.04 -1.27 -0.62
C GLY A 50 -9.83 -0.12 0.37
N GLY A 51 -9.91 -0.39 1.68
CA GLY A 51 -9.79 0.63 2.73
C GLY A 51 -10.99 1.57 2.87
N ILE A 52 -12.08 1.35 2.12
CA ILE A 52 -13.28 2.20 2.14
C ILE A 52 -14.40 1.46 2.88
N ALA A 53 -14.80 1.98 4.04
CA ALA A 53 -15.86 1.39 4.89
C ALA A 53 -17.16 2.20 4.93
N ASN A 54 -17.16 3.39 4.34
CA ASN A 54 -18.22 4.39 4.44
C ASN A 54 -18.45 5.11 3.09
N ILE A 55 -18.53 4.37 1.97
CA ILE A 55 -18.72 4.94 0.62
C ILE A 55 -20.00 5.80 0.44
N LEU A 56 -20.94 5.78 1.39
CA LEU A 56 -22.12 6.66 1.39
C LEU A 56 -21.92 7.98 2.17
N ALA A 57 -20.82 8.14 2.91
CA ALA A 57 -20.50 9.36 3.66
C ALA A 57 -19.82 10.39 2.74
N LEU A 58 -20.60 11.01 1.84
CA LEU A 58 -20.09 11.93 0.79
C LEU A 58 -19.16 13.03 1.34
N ASP A 59 -19.49 13.64 2.48
CA ASP A 59 -18.65 14.67 3.11
C ASP A 59 -17.28 14.14 3.57
N SER A 60 -17.23 12.90 4.07
CA SER A 60 -15.98 12.24 4.47
C SER A 60 -15.13 11.83 3.26
N ILE A 61 -15.79 11.44 2.17
CA ILE A 61 -15.14 11.02 0.91
C ILE A 61 -14.58 12.25 0.18
N ALA A 62 -15.35 13.34 0.10
CA ALA A 62 -14.94 14.62 -0.48
C ALA A 62 -13.71 15.23 0.21
N LYS A 63 -13.54 14.97 1.51
CA LYS A 63 -12.37 15.37 2.31
C LYS A 63 -11.20 14.37 2.26
N ASN A 64 -11.33 13.25 1.53
CA ASN A 64 -10.27 12.25 1.45
C ASN A 64 -9.56 12.32 0.09
N PRO A 65 -8.35 12.92 -0.02
CA PRO A 65 -7.64 13.09 -1.30
C PRO A 65 -7.23 11.76 -1.96
N ALA A 66 -7.26 10.64 -1.22
CA ALA A 66 -7.10 9.29 -1.76
C ALA A 66 -8.33 8.78 -2.54
N LEU A 67 -9.47 9.49 -2.46
CA LEU A 67 -10.73 9.15 -3.16
C LEU A 67 -11.19 10.31 -4.05
N VAL A 68 -11.26 11.53 -3.52
CA VAL A 68 -11.77 12.72 -4.21
C VAL A 68 -10.85 13.91 -4.01
N ARG A 69 -10.59 14.62 -5.10
CA ARG A 69 -9.91 15.93 -5.14
C ARG A 69 -10.96 16.97 -5.52
N PRO A 70 -11.45 17.78 -4.57
CA PRO A 70 -12.46 18.81 -4.84
C PRO A 70 -12.11 19.71 -6.02
N GLY A 71 -13.06 19.88 -6.95
CA GLY A 71 -12.89 20.66 -8.18
C GLY A 71 -12.11 19.96 -9.30
N GLU A 72 -11.39 18.86 -9.03
CA GLU A 72 -10.59 18.13 -10.02
C GLU A 72 -11.11 16.68 -10.22
N PRO A 73 -12.18 16.48 -11.02
CA PRO A 73 -12.75 15.15 -11.24
C PRO A 73 -11.76 14.18 -11.90
N ASP A 74 -11.11 14.61 -12.98
CA ASP A 74 -10.17 13.77 -13.75
C ASP A 74 -8.89 13.42 -12.93
N ALA A 75 -8.67 14.12 -11.82
CA ALA A 75 -7.60 13.87 -10.85
C ALA A 75 -8.02 12.93 -9.69
N SER A 76 -9.32 12.69 -9.50
CA SER A 76 -9.92 12.04 -8.33
C SER A 76 -9.96 10.52 -8.47
N PRO A 77 -9.28 9.74 -7.59
CA PRO A 77 -9.18 8.28 -7.73
C PRO A 77 -10.52 7.54 -7.84
N LEU A 78 -11.56 7.95 -7.09
CA LEU A 78 -12.91 7.39 -7.17
C LEU A 78 -13.48 7.48 -8.59
N TYR A 79 -13.41 8.66 -9.21
CA TYR A 79 -13.85 8.86 -10.58
C TYR A 79 -12.97 8.12 -11.59
N GLN A 80 -11.65 8.10 -11.37
CA GLN A 80 -10.71 7.39 -12.23
C GLN A 80 -11.00 5.87 -12.31
N GLN A 81 -11.35 5.24 -11.19
CA GLN A 81 -11.76 3.83 -11.13
C GLN A 81 -13.06 3.55 -11.90
N MET A 82 -14.00 4.50 -11.92
CA MET A 82 -15.26 4.40 -12.66
C MET A 82 -15.05 4.59 -14.17
N ILE A 83 -14.36 5.66 -14.59
CA ILE A 83 -14.13 5.96 -16.01
C ILE A 83 -13.22 4.93 -16.70
N ALA A 84 -12.29 4.32 -15.95
CA ALA A 84 -11.44 3.23 -16.43
C ALA A 84 -12.15 1.86 -16.46
N ARG A 85 -13.45 1.78 -16.10
CA ARG A 85 -14.22 0.53 -15.96
C ARG A 85 -13.51 -0.54 -15.11
N GLN A 86 -12.87 -0.11 -14.02
CA GLN A 86 -12.24 -1.01 -13.04
C GLN A 86 -13.16 -1.32 -11.85
N MET A 87 -14.17 -0.47 -11.62
CA MET A 87 -15.19 -0.66 -10.58
C MET A 87 -16.61 -0.63 -11.16
N PRO A 88 -17.53 -1.49 -10.68
CA PRO A 88 -17.35 -2.49 -9.62
C PRO A 88 -16.59 -3.73 -10.11
N ALA A 89 -15.53 -4.12 -9.39
CA ALA A 89 -14.65 -5.21 -9.80
C ALA A 89 -15.35 -6.58 -9.79
N ASP A 90 -16.30 -6.79 -8.88
CA ASP A 90 -17.09 -8.02 -8.81
C ASP A 90 -17.89 -8.26 -10.09
N ILE A 91 -18.51 -7.21 -10.66
CA ILE A 91 -19.25 -7.30 -11.92
C ILE A 91 -18.30 -7.32 -13.12
N LEU A 92 -17.33 -6.39 -13.17
CA LEU A 92 -16.52 -6.15 -14.37
C LEU A 92 -15.32 -7.10 -14.54
N ARG A 93 -14.91 -7.81 -13.48
CA ARG A 93 -13.75 -8.72 -13.49
C ARG A 93 -14.05 -10.11 -12.91
N GLU A 94 -14.87 -10.20 -11.85
CA GLU A 94 -15.21 -11.47 -11.19
C GLU A 94 -16.46 -12.15 -11.81
N GLY A 95 -17.17 -11.47 -12.72
CA GLY A 95 -18.33 -12.02 -13.44
C GLY A 95 -19.62 -12.12 -12.64
N ALA A 96 -19.73 -11.39 -11.52
CA ALA A 96 -20.94 -11.35 -10.70
C ALA A 96 -22.13 -10.74 -11.48
N PRO A 97 -23.36 -11.24 -11.27
CA PRO A 97 -24.54 -10.72 -11.96
C PRO A 97 -24.85 -9.29 -11.51
N GLY A 98 -24.96 -8.37 -12.47
CA GLY A 98 -25.30 -6.97 -12.22
C GLY A 98 -24.90 -6.07 -13.38
N ASN A 99 -25.13 -4.77 -13.22
CA ASN A 99 -24.72 -3.74 -14.18
C ASN A 99 -23.65 -2.83 -13.55
N ALA A 100 -22.66 -2.45 -14.35
CA ALA A 100 -21.75 -1.36 -14.02
C ALA A 100 -22.46 0.00 -14.19
N PRO A 101 -21.98 1.08 -13.53
CA PRO A 101 -22.48 2.43 -13.70
C PRO A 101 -22.58 2.85 -15.17
N THR A 102 -23.71 3.43 -15.56
CA THR A 102 -23.90 3.98 -16.91
C THR A 102 -23.06 5.25 -17.12
N PRO A 103 -22.78 5.66 -18.38
CA PRO A 103 -22.09 6.92 -18.65
C PRO A 103 -22.76 8.14 -18.00
N ALA A 104 -24.10 8.16 -17.92
CA ALA A 104 -24.85 9.25 -17.29
C ALA A 104 -24.71 9.29 -15.76
N GLU A 105 -24.43 8.16 -15.11
CA GLU A 105 -24.17 8.06 -13.67
C GLU A 105 -22.72 8.41 -13.36
N ILE A 106 -21.77 7.95 -14.17
CA ILE A 106 -20.35 8.34 -14.12
C ILE A 106 -20.22 9.87 -14.30
N ALA A 107 -20.97 10.46 -15.26
CA ALA A 107 -21.03 11.90 -15.45
C ALA A 107 -21.62 12.65 -14.24
N ALA A 108 -22.59 12.07 -13.51
CA ALA A 108 -23.14 12.68 -12.31
C ALA A 108 -22.11 12.75 -11.17
N VAL A 109 -21.32 11.67 -10.96
CA VAL A 109 -20.19 11.69 -10.01
C VAL A 109 -19.14 12.72 -10.43
N ARG A 110 -18.84 12.81 -11.73
CA ARG A 110 -17.91 13.82 -12.28
C ARG A 110 -18.37 15.25 -12.00
N ALA A 111 -19.66 15.54 -12.23
CA ALA A 111 -20.26 16.85 -11.99
C ALA A 111 -20.21 17.21 -10.50
N TRP A 112 -20.59 16.29 -9.61
CA TRP A 112 -20.52 16.49 -8.15
C TRP A 112 -19.11 16.87 -7.70
N ILE A 113 -18.08 16.13 -8.12
CA ILE A 113 -16.68 16.45 -7.76
C ILE A 113 -16.26 17.83 -8.29
N SER A 114 -16.74 18.21 -9.48
CA SER A 114 -16.46 19.53 -10.09
C SER A 114 -17.10 20.70 -9.33
N GLU A 115 -18.25 20.45 -8.68
CA GLU A 115 -18.97 21.44 -7.86
C GLU A 115 -18.42 21.54 -6.41
N LEU A 116 -17.58 20.60 -5.97
CA LEU A 116 -16.94 20.67 -4.65
C LEU A 116 -15.95 21.85 -4.57
N PRO A 117 -15.94 22.63 -3.47
CA PRO A 117 -15.02 23.75 -3.32
C PRO A 117 -13.58 23.24 -3.17
N ALA A 118 -12.67 23.78 -3.98
CA ALA A 118 -11.24 23.41 -3.99
C ALA A 118 -10.52 23.62 -2.64
N LYS A 119 -11.07 24.46 -1.73
CA LYS A 119 -10.67 24.55 -0.33
C LYS A 119 -11.89 24.26 0.55
N ALA A 120 -11.81 23.25 1.39
CA ALA A 120 -12.89 22.85 2.30
C ALA A 120 -12.99 23.81 3.50
N THR A 121 -13.57 24.99 3.26
CA THR A 121 -13.83 26.03 4.28
C THR A 121 -14.92 25.58 5.24
N THR A 122 -14.54 24.87 6.31
CA THR A 122 -15.42 24.59 7.45
C THR A 122 -15.38 25.75 8.43
N PRO A 123 -16.54 26.31 8.87
CA PRO A 123 -16.56 27.42 9.84
C PRO A 123 -15.88 27.10 11.18
N VAL A 124 -15.77 25.81 11.52
CA VAL A 124 -15.05 25.32 12.71
C VAL A 124 -13.55 25.64 12.64
N CYS A 125 -12.96 25.64 11.44
CA CYS A 125 -11.52 25.86 11.28
C CYS A 125 -11.13 27.34 11.36
N GLU A 126 -11.96 28.24 10.81
CA GLU A 126 -11.73 29.70 10.88
C GLU A 126 -11.70 30.24 12.33
N ALA A 127 -12.32 29.52 13.27
CA ALA A 127 -12.35 29.89 14.69
C ALA A 127 -11.22 29.26 15.54
N ARG A 128 -10.50 28.24 15.03
CA ARG A 128 -9.45 27.53 15.79
C ARG A 128 -8.09 28.14 15.46
N ALA A 129 -7.39 28.65 16.48
CA ALA A 129 -6.01 29.08 16.32
C ALA A 129 -5.08 27.90 15.98
N THR A 130 -4.16 28.12 15.04
CA THR A 130 -3.14 27.13 14.65
C THR A 130 -2.28 26.73 15.85
N ILE A 131 -2.17 25.43 16.10
CA ILE A 131 -1.32 24.88 17.15
C ILE A 131 0.13 24.89 16.64
N THR A 132 0.97 25.70 17.29
CA THR A 132 2.39 25.89 16.93
C THR A 132 3.32 24.97 17.71
N ALA A 133 4.56 24.82 17.24
CA ALA A 133 5.60 24.10 17.98
C ALA A 133 5.85 24.68 19.38
N ASP A 134 5.81 26.01 19.52
CA ASP A 134 6.02 26.70 20.80
C ASP A 134 4.91 26.40 21.81
N HIS A 135 3.65 26.34 21.36
CA HIS A 135 2.54 25.91 22.19
C HIS A 135 2.76 24.48 22.72
N LEU A 136 3.15 23.54 21.84
CA LEU A 136 3.41 22.15 22.24
C LEU A 136 4.58 22.01 23.22
N ARG A 137 5.69 22.74 22.99
CA ARG A 137 6.83 22.77 23.93
C ARG A 137 6.41 23.26 25.31
N ASN A 138 5.68 24.38 25.37
CA ASN A 138 5.20 24.94 26.63
C ASN A 138 4.25 23.99 27.37
N ALA A 139 3.33 23.34 26.64
CA ALA A 139 2.40 22.36 27.22
C ALA A 139 3.11 21.12 27.78
N MET A 140 4.11 20.58 27.06
CA MET A 140 4.93 19.46 27.56
C MET A 140 5.72 19.86 28.82
N SER A 141 6.40 21.01 28.81
CA SER A 141 7.24 21.45 29.93
C SER A 141 6.41 21.68 31.20
N GLN A 142 5.24 22.30 31.08
CA GLN A 142 4.31 22.50 32.20
C GLN A 142 3.77 21.17 32.74
N TRP A 143 3.43 20.22 31.85
CA TRP A 143 2.96 18.89 32.24
C TRP A 143 4.02 18.09 33.01
N LEU A 144 5.25 18.04 32.51
CA LEU A 144 6.37 17.32 33.15
C LEU A 144 6.70 17.90 34.52
N ALA A 145 6.66 19.23 34.66
CA ALA A 145 6.83 19.89 35.95
C ALA A 145 5.71 19.53 36.96
N ALA A 146 4.47 19.38 36.51
CA ALA A 146 3.33 19.05 37.36
C ALA A 146 3.31 17.59 37.86
N ILE A 147 3.77 16.62 37.03
CA ILE A 147 3.74 15.19 37.39
C ILE A 147 4.98 14.71 38.19
N GLY A 148 6.02 15.53 38.28
CA GLY A 148 7.26 15.21 39.01
C GLY A 148 8.25 14.32 38.23
N PRO A 149 9.53 14.29 38.67
CA PRO A 149 10.65 13.80 37.85
C PRO A 149 10.59 12.30 37.53
N GLU A 150 10.09 11.47 38.45
CA GLU A 150 9.97 10.02 38.24
C GLU A 150 8.95 9.70 37.14
N ARG A 151 7.76 10.31 37.20
CA ARG A 151 6.73 10.15 36.16
C ARG A 151 7.16 10.80 34.85
N ALA A 152 7.85 11.94 34.90
CA ALA A 152 8.40 12.61 33.72
C ALA A 152 9.34 11.68 32.93
N ALA A 153 10.26 10.97 33.61
CA ALA A 153 11.23 10.07 32.97
C ALA A 153 10.61 8.86 32.25
N ALA A 154 9.37 8.49 32.61
CA ALA A 154 8.57 7.45 31.94
C ALA A 154 7.56 8.01 30.91
N THR A 155 7.33 9.33 30.91
CA THR A 155 6.32 9.96 30.04
C THR A 155 6.83 10.12 28.62
N ARG A 156 5.93 9.88 27.66
CA ARG A 156 6.09 10.14 26.23
C ARG A 156 4.82 10.81 25.70
N PHE A 157 4.98 11.63 24.67
CA PHE A 157 3.90 12.43 24.11
C PHE A 157 3.55 12.00 22.69
N ILE A 158 2.26 12.08 22.37
CA ILE A 158 1.71 11.79 21.04
C ILE A 158 0.92 13.01 20.57
N SER A 159 1.27 13.55 19.41
CA SER A 159 0.64 14.73 18.83
C SER A 159 -0.46 14.39 17.83
N LEU A 160 -1.60 15.05 18.00
CA LEU A 160 -2.69 15.21 17.05
C LEU A 160 -2.76 16.66 16.52
N ALA A 161 -1.76 17.50 16.80
CA ALA A 161 -1.81 18.93 16.50
C ALA A 161 -1.97 19.22 15.00
N HIS A 162 -1.27 18.47 14.14
CA HIS A 162 -1.41 18.58 12.69
C HIS A 162 -2.78 18.09 12.18
N ILE A 163 -3.38 17.11 12.85
CA ILE A 163 -4.74 16.66 12.57
C ILE A 163 -5.75 17.76 12.96
N ALA A 164 -5.56 18.41 14.10
CA ALA A 164 -6.40 19.53 14.55
C ALA A 164 -6.24 20.79 13.67
N ASN A 165 -5.02 21.09 13.23
CA ASN A 165 -4.70 22.16 12.26
C ASN A 165 -5.29 21.84 10.88
N GLY A 166 -5.33 20.56 10.49
CA GLY A 166 -5.97 20.06 9.26
C GLY A 166 -7.51 20.00 9.32
N CYS A 167 -8.14 20.94 10.03
CA CYS A 167 -9.59 21.22 10.03
C CYS A 167 -10.54 20.06 10.35
N VAL A 168 -10.13 19.05 11.13
CA VAL A 168 -11.06 18.01 11.60
C VAL A 168 -12.01 18.55 12.68
N SER A 169 -13.23 18.02 12.72
CA SER A 169 -14.22 18.32 13.76
C SER A 169 -13.79 17.79 15.13
N ASP A 170 -14.42 18.31 16.20
CA ASP A 170 -14.14 17.84 17.57
C ASP A 170 -14.49 16.37 17.79
N ALA A 171 -15.51 15.86 17.08
CA ALA A 171 -15.88 14.45 17.08
C ALA A 171 -14.80 13.58 16.41
N GLU A 172 -14.25 14.03 15.27
CA GLU A 172 -13.13 13.36 14.61
C GLU A 172 -11.86 13.42 15.46
N LEU A 173 -11.52 14.56 16.07
CA LEU A 173 -10.37 14.68 16.96
C LEU A 173 -10.52 13.77 18.21
N ALA A 174 -11.73 13.65 18.75
CA ALA A 174 -12.04 12.67 19.80
C ALA A 174 -11.89 11.22 19.32
N ALA A 175 -12.30 10.91 18.09
CA ALA A 175 -12.07 9.60 17.48
C ALA A 175 -10.58 9.27 17.39
N MET A 176 -9.74 10.24 17.00
CA MET A 176 -8.29 10.05 16.90
C MET A 176 -7.62 9.88 18.26
N ARG A 177 -8.08 10.55 19.33
CA ARG A 177 -7.63 10.27 20.71
C ARG A 177 -7.95 8.83 21.14
N GLN A 178 -9.14 8.34 20.82
CA GLN A 178 -9.49 6.93 21.07
C GLN A 178 -8.65 5.97 20.23
N ALA A 179 -8.32 6.33 18.98
CA ALA A 179 -7.48 5.54 18.11
C ALA A 179 -6.06 5.36 18.69
N VAL A 180 -5.43 6.45 19.16
CA VAL A 180 -4.13 6.38 19.86
C VAL A 180 -4.22 5.52 21.13
N THR A 181 -5.28 5.68 21.91
CA THR A 181 -5.47 4.91 23.15
C THR A 181 -5.59 3.41 22.88
N ARG A 182 -6.28 3.01 21.80
CA ARG A 182 -6.40 1.60 21.37
C ARG A 182 -5.13 1.06 20.73
N LEU A 183 -4.43 1.87 19.93
CA LEU A 183 -3.14 1.52 19.35
C LEU A 183 -2.14 1.13 20.45
N LEU A 184 -1.94 2.00 21.44
CA LEU A 184 -0.97 1.77 22.52
C LEU A 184 -1.35 0.54 23.35
N ASN A 185 -2.63 0.41 23.72
CA ASN A 185 -3.08 -0.72 24.54
C ASN A 185 -3.15 -2.06 23.78
N GLY A 186 -3.38 -2.05 22.47
CA GLY A 186 -3.28 -3.23 21.61
C GLY A 186 -1.83 -3.69 21.37
N LEU A 187 -0.85 -2.94 21.88
CA LEU A 187 0.59 -3.25 21.84
C LEU A 187 1.15 -3.48 23.26
N SER A 188 0.31 -3.84 24.23
CA SER A 188 0.67 -3.94 25.66
C SER A 188 0.28 -5.28 26.28
N TRP A 189 1.21 -5.85 27.05
CA TRP A 189 0.97 -7.03 27.91
C TRP A 189 0.52 -6.65 29.33
N ALA A 190 0.23 -5.37 29.61
CA ALA A 190 -0.30 -4.95 30.90
C ALA A 190 -1.65 -5.64 31.19
N PRO A 191 -1.96 -5.99 32.46
CA PRO A 191 -3.21 -6.68 32.83
C PRO A 191 -4.45 -5.77 32.79
N LYS A 192 -4.27 -4.48 32.54
CA LYS A 192 -5.32 -3.46 32.38
C LYS A 192 -4.85 -2.45 31.34
N PRO A 193 -5.77 -1.77 30.62
CA PRO A 193 -5.37 -0.69 29.74
C PRO A 193 -4.64 0.44 30.50
N ALA A 194 -3.50 0.86 29.97
CA ALA A 194 -2.77 2.03 30.42
C ALA A 194 -3.55 3.32 30.10
N PRO A 195 -3.56 4.31 31.01
CA PRO A 195 -4.18 5.60 30.76
C PRO A 195 -3.40 6.39 29.70
N VAL A 196 -4.14 7.06 28.82
CA VAL A 196 -3.59 8.06 27.89
C VAL A 196 -4.24 9.40 28.25
N GLU A 197 -3.46 10.27 28.85
CA GLU A 197 -3.91 11.55 29.40
C GLU A 197 -3.89 12.63 28.31
N THR A 198 -4.83 13.59 28.36
CA THR A 198 -4.84 14.74 27.43
C THR A 198 -4.14 15.93 28.09
N VAL A 199 -3.25 16.58 27.34
CA VAL A 199 -2.34 17.62 27.84
C VAL A 199 -2.71 18.97 27.23
N GLY A 200 -2.74 20.01 28.08
CA GLY A 200 -3.12 21.36 27.67
C GLY A 200 -4.62 21.51 27.37
N ASP A 201 -4.97 22.59 26.70
CA ASP A 201 -6.34 23.03 26.38
C ASP A 201 -6.80 22.66 24.97
N THR A 202 -5.87 22.44 24.03
CA THR A 202 -6.15 22.12 22.62
C THR A 202 -6.79 20.76 22.37
N LEU A 203 -6.78 19.86 23.36
CA LEU A 203 -7.16 18.45 23.24
C LEU A 203 -6.40 17.66 22.15
N ALA A 204 -5.25 18.19 21.69
CA ALA A 204 -4.48 17.67 20.57
C ALA A 204 -3.09 17.16 20.97
N LEU A 205 -2.72 17.22 22.25
CA LEU A 205 -1.51 16.63 22.80
C LEU A 205 -1.91 15.55 23.81
N LEU A 206 -1.29 14.37 23.70
CA LEU A 206 -1.52 13.23 24.58
C LEU A 206 -0.24 12.87 25.33
N ALA A 207 -0.36 12.42 26.57
CA ALA A 207 0.72 11.84 27.36
C ALA A 207 0.40 10.39 27.72
N VAL A 208 1.40 9.52 27.61
CA VAL A 208 1.36 8.14 28.11
C VAL A 208 2.63 7.86 28.88
N ARG A 209 2.55 7.05 29.94
CA ARG A 209 3.73 6.52 30.62
C ARG A 209 4.04 5.13 30.07
N ILE A 210 5.26 4.92 29.58
CA ILE A 210 5.59 3.69 28.84
C ILE A 210 5.71 2.47 29.76
N ASP A 211 6.00 2.68 31.04
CA ASP A 211 5.97 1.66 32.10
C ASP A 211 4.56 1.11 32.35
N ASP A 212 3.51 1.94 32.29
CA ASP A 212 2.10 1.48 32.36
C ASP A 212 1.73 0.52 31.21
N LEU A 213 2.37 0.68 30.04
CA LEU A 213 2.21 -0.23 28.89
C LEU A 213 3.04 -1.52 29.04
N GLY A 214 3.90 -1.63 30.06
CA GLY A 214 4.92 -2.67 30.17
C GLY A 214 6.10 -2.49 29.21
N TRP A 215 6.22 -1.33 28.56
CA TRP A 215 7.32 -1.02 27.65
C TRP A 215 8.55 -0.53 28.40
N THR A 216 9.72 -0.87 27.86
CA THR A 216 11.01 -0.31 28.31
C THR A 216 11.39 0.92 27.48
N LYS A 217 12.35 1.73 27.96
CA LYS A 217 12.91 2.84 27.16
C LYS A 217 13.38 2.40 25.77
N GLN A 218 13.95 1.19 25.64
CA GLN A 218 14.40 0.66 24.35
C GLN A 218 13.27 0.44 23.33
N HIS A 219 12.06 0.10 23.77
CA HIS A 219 10.91 -0.02 22.87
C HIS A 219 10.54 1.34 22.27
N TRP A 220 10.58 2.41 23.08
CA TRP A 220 10.39 3.78 22.58
C TRP A 220 11.52 4.23 21.66
N GLU A 221 12.78 4.06 22.07
CA GLU A 221 13.92 4.50 21.27
C GLU A 221 14.00 3.76 19.92
N MET A 222 13.57 2.49 19.85
CA MET A 222 13.45 1.72 18.62
C MET A 222 12.44 2.35 17.64
N LEU A 223 11.26 2.75 18.13
CA LEU A 223 10.29 3.49 17.32
C LEU A 223 10.85 4.85 16.91
N ALA A 224 11.34 5.64 17.87
CA ALA A 224 11.79 7.01 17.63
C ALA A 224 12.98 7.09 16.66
N HIS A 225 13.86 6.07 16.62
CA HIS A 225 14.92 5.99 15.61
C HIS A 225 14.40 5.86 14.17
N ALA A 226 13.21 5.28 13.98
CA ALA A 226 12.57 5.16 12.68
C ALA A 226 11.94 6.47 12.17
N LEU A 227 11.80 7.49 13.03
CA LEU A 227 11.29 8.80 12.64
C LEU A 227 12.33 9.53 11.76
N PRO A 228 11.97 9.93 10.51
CA PRO A 228 12.86 10.67 9.62
C PRO A 228 13.48 11.89 10.32
N ALA A 229 14.74 12.18 10.05
CA ALA A 229 15.46 13.24 10.77
C ALA A 229 14.77 14.61 10.67
N ALA A 230 14.19 14.91 9.50
CA ALA A 230 13.43 16.13 9.25
C ALA A 230 12.05 16.16 9.97
N ALA A 231 11.46 15.00 10.24
CA ALA A 231 10.18 14.84 10.94
C ALA A 231 10.28 15.00 12.47
N ARG A 232 11.49 14.99 13.04
CA ARG A 232 11.73 15.05 14.48
C ARG A 232 11.28 16.39 15.06
N PHE A 233 10.46 16.34 16.10
CA PHE A 233 10.02 17.54 16.79
C PHE A 233 11.14 18.06 17.72
N PRO A 234 11.55 19.34 17.60
CA PRO A 234 12.53 19.94 18.51
C PRO A 234 11.87 20.22 19.86
N ALA A 235 11.93 19.24 20.77
CA ALA A 235 11.21 19.31 22.05
C ALA A 235 11.78 20.36 23.01
N GLY A 236 13.10 20.56 22.98
CA GLY A 236 13.79 21.45 23.90
C GLY A 236 14.48 20.66 25.00
N HIS A 237 15.67 21.13 25.37
CA HIS A 237 16.59 20.41 26.25
C HIS A 237 16.00 20.09 27.63
N ASP A 238 15.10 20.92 28.15
CA ASP A 238 14.39 20.67 29.41
C ASP A 238 13.40 19.50 29.32
N VAL A 239 12.61 19.43 28.23
CA VAL A 239 11.70 18.31 27.95
C VAL A 239 12.49 17.02 27.70
N GLU A 240 13.58 17.11 26.93
CA GLU A 240 14.47 15.98 26.62
C GLU A 240 15.15 15.42 27.88
N GLN A 241 15.66 16.29 28.76
CA GLN A 241 16.23 15.88 30.05
C GLN A 241 15.18 15.27 30.98
N ALA A 242 14.01 15.89 31.12
CA ALA A 242 12.97 15.42 32.02
C ALA A 242 12.37 14.06 31.60
N THR A 243 12.26 13.80 30.29
CA THR A 243 11.79 12.51 29.75
C THR A 243 12.91 11.48 29.55
N GLY A 244 14.16 11.90 29.57
CA GLY A 244 15.34 11.07 29.33
C GLY A 244 15.38 10.48 27.91
N THR A 245 14.98 11.26 26.90
CA THR A 245 15.08 10.92 25.47
C THR A 245 15.22 12.19 24.63
N ALA A 246 15.90 12.10 23.48
CA ALA A 246 15.97 13.19 22.51
C ALA A 246 14.67 13.32 21.68
N LEU A 247 13.77 12.33 21.74
CA LEU A 247 12.54 12.28 20.94
C LEU A 247 11.32 11.96 21.82
N PRO A 248 10.89 12.90 22.68
CA PRO A 248 9.75 12.69 23.57
C PRO A 248 8.39 12.81 22.90
N LEU A 249 8.31 13.42 21.71
CA LEU A 249 7.08 13.66 20.96
C LEU A 249 7.14 13.01 19.57
N VAL A 250 6.05 12.33 19.18
CA VAL A 250 5.82 11.81 17.82
C VAL A 250 4.40 12.13 17.36
N SER A 251 4.11 12.12 16.05
CA SER A 251 2.73 12.27 15.56
C SER A 251 1.94 10.96 15.67
N ALA A 252 0.63 11.06 15.92
CA ALA A 252 -0.26 9.92 16.15
C ALA A 252 -0.40 8.98 14.94
N ASP A 253 -0.41 9.56 13.74
CA ASP A 253 -0.57 8.85 12.46
C ASP A 253 0.72 8.16 12.01
N TRP A 254 1.87 8.81 12.15
CA TRP A 254 3.18 8.15 12.03
C TRP A 254 3.29 6.99 13.02
N LEU A 255 2.93 7.22 14.30
CA LEU A 255 2.99 6.17 15.32
C LEU A 255 2.10 4.99 14.96
N ALA A 256 0.89 5.23 14.46
CA ALA A 256 0.00 4.18 13.97
C ALA A 256 0.59 3.45 12.75
N ALA A 257 1.17 4.16 11.79
CA ALA A 257 1.76 3.58 10.58
C ALA A 257 3.00 2.72 10.89
N THR A 258 3.87 3.21 11.77
CA THR A 258 5.14 2.55 12.12
C THR A 258 4.95 1.44 13.15
N ALA A 259 4.23 1.67 14.26
CA ALA A 259 4.07 0.66 15.31
C ALA A 259 3.21 -0.54 14.87
N MET A 260 2.32 -0.37 13.88
CA MET A 260 1.54 -1.46 13.28
C MET A 260 2.21 -2.12 12.06
N ALA A 261 3.39 -1.65 11.63
CA ALA A 261 4.18 -2.36 10.63
C ALA A 261 4.77 -3.65 11.24
N PRO A 262 4.86 -4.77 10.48
CA PRO A 262 5.06 -6.11 11.07
C PRO A 262 6.24 -6.23 12.02
N ASP A 263 7.39 -5.66 11.64
CA ASP A 263 8.63 -5.73 12.41
C ASP A 263 8.55 -4.99 13.75
N TYR A 264 7.91 -3.83 13.78
CA TYR A 264 7.73 -3.06 15.02
C TYR A 264 6.62 -3.68 15.87
N TYR A 265 5.50 -4.05 15.25
CA TYR A 265 4.39 -4.73 15.91
C TYR A 265 4.87 -5.98 16.67
N ALA A 266 5.64 -6.84 16.01
CA ALA A 266 6.20 -8.05 16.64
C ALA A 266 7.19 -7.74 17.77
N LYS A 267 8.05 -6.73 17.60
CA LYS A 267 9.05 -6.33 18.62
C LYS A 267 8.41 -5.66 19.84
N LEU A 268 7.41 -4.81 19.65
CA LEU A 268 6.69 -4.12 20.74
C LEU A 268 5.88 -5.08 21.61
N LEU A 269 5.27 -6.09 20.99
CA LEU A 269 4.59 -7.16 21.70
C LEU A 269 5.54 -8.30 22.14
N GLY A 270 6.85 -8.23 21.86
CA GLY A 270 7.80 -9.29 22.22
C GLY A 270 7.42 -10.67 21.67
N LEU A 271 6.82 -10.73 20.46
CA LEU A 271 6.26 -11.96 19.91
C LEU A 271 7.35 -13.01 19.65
N PRO A 272 7.12 -14.29 19.98
CA PRO A 272 8.14 -15.34 19.89
C PRO A 272 8.37 -15.82 18.45
N PRO A 273 9.51 -16.47 18.15
CA PRO A 273 9.85 -16.88 16.79
C PRO A 273 9.03 -18.07 16.25
N THR A 274 8.30 -18.81 17.09
CA THR A 274 7.56 -20.02 16.71
C THR A 274 6.13 -20.06 17.28
N LEU A 275 5.26 -20.86 16.65
CA LEU A 275 3.89 -21.12 17.12
C LEU A 275 3.90 -21.81 18.49
N ASP A 276 4.76 -22.80 18.70
CA ASP A 276 4.86 -23.54 19.96
C ASP A 276 5.26 -22.62 21.13
N ASP A 277 6.16 -21.67 20.88
CA ASP A 277 6.58 -20.72 21.90
C ASP A 277 5.47 -19.70 22.21
N LEU A 278 4.62 -19.33 21.22
CA LEU A 278 3.41 -18.54 21.47
C LEU A 278 2.40 -19.35 22.32
N ALA A 279 2.20 -20.62 22.01
CA ALA A 279 1.30 -21.49 22.77
C ALA A 279 1.78 -21.62 24.23
N LYS A 280 3.07 -21.87 24.46
CA LYS A 280 3.68 -21.93 25.81
C LYS A 280 3.48 -20.63 26.60
N ILE A 281 3.64 -19.46 25.96
CA ILE A 281 3.35 -18.15 26.59
C ILE A 281 1.88 -18.02 27.00
N LEU A 282 0.96 -18.59 26.21
CA LEU A 282 -0.47 -18.61 26.47
C LEU A 282 -0.92 -19.74 27.42
N GLY A 283 0.00 -20.59 27.86
CA GLY A 283 -0.28 -21.74 28.74
C GLY A 283 -0.93 -22.93 28.03
N ILE A 284 -0.74 -23.05 26.72
CA ILE A 284 -1.21 -24.16 25.88
C ILE A 284 -0.03 -25.05 25.52
N ASP A 285 -0.20 -26.37 25.62
CA ASP A 285 0.72 -27.34 25.03
C ASP A 285 0.17 -27.75 23.66
N LEU A 286 0.96 -27.59 22.59
CA LEU A 286 0.60 -28.01 21.24
C LEU A 286 1.38 -29.29 20.93
N ASP A 287 0.82 -30.44 21.31
CA ASP A 287 1.37 -31.73 20.93
C ASP A 287 0.90 -32.15 19.52
N ASP A 288 1.76 -32.88 18.80
CA ASP A 288 1.50 -33.40 17.44
C ASP A 288 0.34 -34.42 17.35
N ARG A 289 -0.36 -34.66 18.46
CA ARG A 289 -1.37 -35.72 18.65
C ARG A 289 -2.64 -35.29 19.36
N ARG A 290 -2.63 -34.13 20.02
CA ARG A 290 -3.79 -33.50 20.69
C ARG A 290 -4.48 -34.44 21.64
N GLU A 291 -3.67 -35.13 22.45
CA GLU A 291 -4.12 -36.19 23.35
C GLU A 291 -5.06 -35.65 24.45
N ASP A 292 -4.98 -34.36 24.78
CA ASP A 292 -5.83 -33.68 25.77
C ASP A 292 -7.29 -33.43 25.32
N ARG A 293 -7.52 -33.36 24.00
CA ARG A 293 -8.79 -32.98 23.34
C ARG A 293 -9.44 -31.69 23.88
N ALA A 294 -8.65 -30.76 24.42
CA ALA A 294 -9.13 -29.46 24.89
C ALA A 294 -9.47 -28.51 23.73
N VAL A 295 -8.92 -28.78 22.54
CA VAL A 295 -9.21 -28.05 21.31
C VAL A 295 -10.68 -28.17 20.87
N ARG A 296 -11.21 -27.11 20.27
CA ARG A 296 -12.39 -27.17 19.40
C ARG A 296 -12.02 -26.85 17.96
N ARG A 297 -12.64 -27.52 17.00
CA ARG A 297 -12.27 -27.48 15.58
C ARG A 297 -13.47 -27.32 14.66
N GLY A 298 -13.28 -26.61 13.56
CA GLY A 298 -14.19 -26.56 12.41
C GLY A 298 -13.44 -26.42 11.09
N VAL A 299 -14.14 -26.51 9.96
CA VAL A 299 -13.59 -26.32 8.61
C VAL A 299 -14.44 -25.33 7.84
N VAL A 300 -13.77 -24.41 7.14
CA VAL A 300 -14.37 -23.52 6.14
C VAL A 300 -13.87 -23.95 4.76
N THR A 301 -14.75 -24.31 3.82
CA THR A 301 -14.36 -24.82 2.50
C THR A 301 -13.89 -23.73 1.54
N ALA A 302 -14.40 -22.50 1.68
CA ALA A 302 -14.00 -21.34 0.88
C ALA A 302 -13.88 -20.09 1.77
N SER A 303 -12.66 -19.60 1.95
CA SER A 303 -12.33 -18.44 2.78
C SER A 303 -12.55 -17.11 2.05
N SER A 304 -13.22 -16.13 2.69
CA SER A 304 -13.30 -14.75 2.16
C SER A 304 -11.97 -13.98 2.19
N VAL A 305 -10.92 -14.54 2.79
CA VAL A 305 -9.58 -13.93 2.95
C VAL A 305 -8.52 -14.63 2.10
N THR A 306 -8.70 -15.91 1.80
CA THR A 306 -7.70 -16.72 1.05
C THR A 306 -8.29 -17.49 -0.13
N ALA A 307 -9.61 -17.42 -0.37
CA ALA A 307 -10.38 -18.22 -1.34
C ALA A 307 -10.30 -19.76 -1.17
N GLY A 308 -9.21 -20.31 -0.65
CA GLY A 308 -9.05 -21.73 -0.35
C GLY A 308 -9.68 -22.18 0.98
N PRO A 309 -9.61 -23.49 1.29
CA PRO A 309 -10.11 -24.05 2.55
C PRO A 309 -9.32 -23.58 3.77
N ARG A 310 -9.94 -23.71 4.95
CA ARG A 310 -9.32 -23.43 6.26
C ARG A 310 -9.73 -24.47 7.29
N VAL A 311 -8.75 -24.97 8.05
CA VAL A 311 -9.02 -25.65 9.33
C VAL A 311 -8.93 -24.60 10.43
N ILE A 312 -10.00 -24.43 11.19
CA ILE A 312 -10.12 -23.48 12.30
C ILE A 312 -10.05 -24.23 13.62
N GLU A 313 -9.32 -23.68 14.58
CA GLU A 313 -9.08 -24.27 15.88
C GLU A 313 -9.23 -23.22 16.98
N ARG A 314 -9.69 -23.64 18.15
CA ARG A 314 -9.82 -22.81 19.34
C ARG A 314 -9.31 -23.55 20.56
N TYR A 315 -8.42 -22.89 21.28
CA TYR A 315 -7.86 -23.35 22.55
C TYR A 315 -8.26 -22.36 23.66
N PRO A 316 -8.88 -22.82 24.75
CA PRO A 316 -9.11 -21.98 25.92
C PRO A 316 -7.78 -21.65 26.61
N THR A 317 -7.63 -20.43 27.11
CA THR A 317 -6.50 -20.02 27.96
C THR A 317 -7.01 -19.48 29.30
N ALA A 318 -6.09 -19.26 30.24
CA ALA A 318 -6.45 -18.65 31.53
C ALA A 318 -6.97 -17.19 31.43
N ARG A 319 -6.82 -16.52 30.27
CA ARG A 319 -7.16 -15.09 30.07
C ARG A 319 -7.82 -14.79 28.73
N GLY A 320 -8.53 -15.76 28.14
CA GLY A 320 -9.18 -15.64 26.85
C GLY A 320 -9.01 -16.94 26.05
N ASN A 321 -8.73 -16.81 24.76
CA ASN A 321 -8.55 -17.96 23.87
C ASN A 321 -7.46 -17.70 22.84
N LEU A 322 -6.87 -18.77 22.31
CA LEU A 322 -6.09 -18.79 21.09
C LEU A 322 -6.95 -19.39 19.98
N TRP A 323 -7.13 -18.67 18.88
CA TRP A 323 -7.72 -19.15 17.65
C TRP A 323 -6.61 -19.37 16.61
N LEU A 324 -6.56 -20.55 16.00
CA LEU A 324 -5.67 -20.84 14.87
C LEU A 324 -6.51 -21.04 13.61
N ALA A 325 -6.03 -20.51 12.49
CA ALA A 325 -6.57 -20.79 11.17
C ALA A 325 -5.43 -21.27 10.26
N HIS A 326 -5.47 -22.54 9.87
CA HIS A 326 -4.54 -23.14 8.93
C HIS A 326 -5.07 -22.93 7.51
N ASP A 327 -4.37 -22.10 6.72
CA ASP A 327 -4.75 -21.71 5.37
C ASP A 327 -4.31 -22.77 4.35
N TYR A 328 -5.23 -23.28 3.53
CA TYR A 328 -4.94 -24.12 2.37
C TYR A 328 -4.97 -23.29 1.06
N ARG A 329 -4.43 -23.86 -0.03
CA ARG A 329 -4.32 -23.12 -1.31
C ARG A 329 -5.71 -22.86 -1.93
N PRO A 330 -5.93 -21.75 -2.65
CA PRO A 330 -7.10 -21.61 -3.51
C PRO A 330 -7.13 -22.74 -4.55
N GLY A 331 -8.32 -23.25 -4.87
CA GLY A 331 -8.47 -24.36 -5.82
C GLY A 331 -8.12 -25.74 -5.25
N GLN A 332 -7.51 -25.84 -4.07
CA GLN A 332 -7.30 -27.12 -3.39
C GLN A 332 -8.63 -27.77 -3.03
N ASP A 333 -8.75 -29.09 -3.22
CA ASP A 333 -10.01 -29.80 -2.97
C ASP A 333 -10.43 -29.72 -1.49
N SER A 334 -11.50 -28.98 -1.25
CA SER A 334 -12.11 -28.83 0.07
C SER A 334 -12.69 -30.15 0.61
N THR A 335 -13.06 -31.10 -0.26
CA THR A 335 -13.57 -32.42 0.12
C THR A 335 -12.47 -33.22 0.81
N ALA A 336 -11.27 -33.25 0.24
CA ALA A 336 -10.12 -33.91 0.86
C ALA A 336 -9.77 -33.29 2.22
N VAL A 337 -9.86 -31.97 2.40
CA VAL A 337 -9.64 -31.31 3.72
C VAL A 337 -10.70 -31.75 4.74
N LEU A 338 -11.96 -31.92 4.32
CA LEU A 338 -13.03 -32.43 5.18
C LEU A 338 -12.91 -33.93 5.48
N ASP A 339 -12.40 -34.73 4.55
CA ASP A 339 -12.14 -36.17 4.72
C ASP A 339 -10.93 -36.47 5.62
N HIS A 340 -9.99 -35.52 5.74
CA HIS A 340 -8.84 -35.59 6.63
C HIS A 340 -8.96 -34.63 7.84
N PRO A 341 -9.98 -34.81 8.70
CA PRO A 341 -10.42 -33.83 9.69
C PRO A 341 -9.47 -33.66 10.87
N LEU A 342 -8.35 -34.40 10.92
CA LEU A 342 -7.31 -34.33 11.95
C LEU A 342 -6.02 -33.65 11.45
N LEU A 343 -5.90 -33.24 10.19
CA LEU A 343 -4.71 -32.49 9.75
C LEU A 343 -4.61 -31.11 10.45
N PRO A 344 -3.41 -30.55 10.66
CA PRO A 344 -2.09 -31.07 10.27
C PRO A 344 -1.46 -32.07 11.26
N TRP A 345 -2.17 -32.52 12.30
CA TRP A 345 -1.61 -33.40 13.35
C TRP A 345 -1.81 -34.90 13.06
N ALA A 346 -1.02 -35.74 13.71
CA ALA A 346 -1.08 -37.19 13.56
C ALA A 346 -2.06 -37.79 14.57
N ALA A 347 -2.98 -38.65 14.10
CA ALA A 347 -3.92 -39.31 14.99
C ALA A 347 -3.20 -40.25 15.97
N ALA A 348 -3.40 -40.06 17.28
CA ALA A 348 -2.83 -40.94 18.31
C ALA A 348 -3.27 -42.41 18.09
N GLY A 349 -2.32 -43.27 17.71
CA GLY A 349 -2.57 -44.69 17.39
C GLY A 349 -3.19 -44.95 16.01
N GLY A 350 -3.34 -43.93 15.17
CA GLY A 350 -3.79 -44.05 13.78
C GLY A 350 -2.63 -44.25 12.78
N ALA A 351 -2.98 -44.50 11.53
CA ALA A 351 -2.03 -44.37 10.43
C ALA A 351 -1.70 -42.89 10.20
N ASP A 352 -0.46 -42.58 9.82
CA ASP A 352 -0.05 -41.22 9.49
C ASP A 352 -0.75 -40.76 8.19
N GLU A 353 -1.60 -39.74 8.30
CA GLU A 353 -2.32 -39.13 7.18
C GLU A 353 -1.68 -37.82 6.71
N THR A 354 -0.65 -37.32 7.40
CA THR A 354 0.04 -36.06 7.04
C THR A 354 0.71 -36.14 5.66
N ALA A 355 1.06 -37.35 5.23
CA ALA A 355 1.60 -37.63 3.90
C ALA A 355 0.56 -37.66 2.75
N ARG A 356 -0.74 -37.44 3.01
CA ARG A 356 -1.81 -37.59 1.99
C ARG A 356 -2.36 -36.29 1.41
N LEU A 357 -2.06 -35.16 2.03
CA LEU A 357 -2.46 -33.83 1.56
C LEU A 357 -1.27 -32.86 1.61
N PRO A 358 -1.22 -31.86 0.72
CA PRO A 358 -0.29 -30.75 0.86
C PRO A 358 -0.44 -30.09 2.22
N ALA A 359 0.68 -29.77 2.86
CA ALA A 359 0.68 -28.97 4.09
C ALA A 359 -0.07 -27.64 3.88
N ALA A 360 -0.72 -27.16 4.93
CA ALA A 360 -1.30 -25.82 4.95
C ALA A 360 -0.20 -24.79 4.60
N ALA A 361 -0.53 -23.81 3.75
CA ALA A 361 0.40 -22.79 3.26
C ALA A 361 0.86 -21.80 4.34
N GLY A 362 0.15 -21.76 5.47
CA GLY A 362 0.53 -21.03 6.67
C GLY A 362 -0.53 -21.12 7.76
N THR A 363 -0.20 -20.63 8.94
CA THR A 363 -1.10 -20.58 10.09
C THR A 363 -1.26 -19.13 10.57
N ARG A 364 -2.49 -18.73 10.85
CA ARG A 364 -2.82 -17.44 11.46
C ARG A 364 -3.27 -17.65 12.88
N ALA A 365 -2.67 -16.95 13.82
CA ALA A 365 -3.09 -16.90 15.22
C ALA A 365 -3.80 -15.60 15.53
N LEU A 366 -4.89 -15.69 16.30
CA LEU A 366 -5.56 -14.58 16.97
C LEU A 366 -5.71 -14.95 18.45
N PHE A 367 -5.21 -14.11 19.35
CA PHE A 367 -5.21 -14.39 20.80
C PHE A 367 -5.55 -13.15 21.63
N ALA A 368 -5.97 -13.35 22.87
CA ALA A 368 -6.24 -12.28 23.82
C ALA A 368 -4.96 -11.87 24.58
N LEU A 369 -4.71 -10.56 24.65
CA LEU A 369 -3.72 -9.95 25.54
C LEU A 369 -4.27 -9.91 26.99
N PRO A 370 -3.42 -9.75 28.02
CA PRO A 370 -3.87 -9.70 29.42
C PRO A 370 -4.85 -8.57 29.77
N ASN A 371 -4.91 -7.49 28.98
CA ASN A 371 -5.91 -6.41 29.10
C ASN A 371 -7.23 -6.70 28.35
N GLY A 372 -7.36 -7.86 27.70
CA GLY A 372 -8.53 -8.30 26.94
C GLY A 372 -8.61 -7.79 25.49
N LEU A 373 -7.62 -7.03 25.01
CA LEU A 373 -7.55 -6.63 23.60
C LEU A 373 -6.96 -7.77 22.72
N PRO A 374 -7.34 -7.86 21.44
CA PRO A 374 -6.85 -8.90 20.54
C PRO A 374 -5.46 -8.57 19.99
N ALA A 375 -4.61 -9.59 19.87
CA ALA A 375 -3.36 -9.57 19.12
C ALA A 375 -3.31 -10.73 18.12
N SER A 376 -2.56 -10.55 17.04
CA SER A 376 -2.41 -11.53 15.96
C SER A 376 -0.96 -11.95 15.71
N MET A 377 -0.79 -13.10 15.08
CA MET A 377 0.51 -13.54 14.56
C MET A 377 0.33 -14.41 13.31
N LEU A 378 1.35 -14.42 12.43
CA LEU A 378 1.38 -15.25 11.23
C LEU A 378 2.59 -16.18 11.28
N PHE A 379 2.38 -17.43 10.88
CA PHE A 379 3.38 -18.49 10.86
C PHE A 379 3.37 -19.19 9.50
N ASP A 380 4.54 -19.60 9.01
CA ASP A 380 4.63 -20.42 7.80
C ASP A 380 4.30 -21.90 8.06
N THR A 381 4.59 -22.74 7.06
CA THR A 381 4.38 -24.19 7.08
C THR A 381 5.25 -24.92 8.11
N GLU A 382 6.33 -24.29 8.60
CA GLU A 382 7.24 -24.82 9.63
C GLU A 382 6.92 -24.25 11.02
N GLY A 383 5.79 -23.53 11.17
CA GLY A 383 5.43 -22.87 12.43
C GLY A 383 6.30 -21.66 12.78
N LYS A 384 7.12 -21.16 11.85
CA LYS A 384 8.03 -20.02 12.09
C LYS A 384 7.34 -18.69 11.81
N ALA A 385 7.58 -17.70 12.66
CA ALA A 385 7.02 -16.36 12.54
C ALA A 385 7.28 -15.72 11.17
N ARG A 386 6.26 -15.08 10.59
CA ARG A 386 6.36 -14.32 9.33
C ARG A 386 5.72 -12.95 9.45
N ALA A 387 6.34 -11.95 8.83
CA ALA A 387 5.77 -10.61 8.66
C ALA A 387 4.57 -10.60 7.68
N ARG A 388 4.62 -11.48 6.67
CA ARG A 388 3.60 -11.66 5.63
C ARG A 388 3.50 -13.14 5.25
N LEU A 389 2.29 -13.62 4.98
CA LEU A 389 2.08 -14.87 4.25
C LEU A 389 1.85 -14.57 2.77
N ALA A 390 2.45 -15.39 1.89
CA ALA A 390 2.06 -15.38 0.49
C ALA A 390 0.62 -15.90 0.38
N LEU A 391 -0.19 -15.26 -0.46
CA LEU A 391 -1.38 -15.93 -0.98
C LEU A 391 -0.88 -16.99 -1.94
N PRO A 392 -1.27 -18.26 -1.80
CA PRO A 392 -0.90 -19.26 -2.79
C PRO A 392 -1.61 -18.90 -4.10
N SER A 393 -0.85 -18.64 -5.16
CA SER A 393 -1.43 -18.40 -6.48
C SER A 393 -1.81 -19.72 -7.13
N PRO A 394 -2.84 -19.76 -8.00
CA PRO A 394 -3.17 -20.97 -8.76
C PRO A 394 -2.07 -21.42 -9.75
N GLU A 395 -1.06 -20.59 -9.98
CA GLU A 395 -0.05 -20.75 -11.05
C GLU A 395 1.20 -21.53 -10.61
N ASP A 396 1.39 -21.81 -9.31
CA ASP A 396 2.56 -22.52 -8.78
C ASP A 396 2.54 -24.05 -9.07
N GLU A 397 1.61 -24.55 -9.90
CA GLU A 397 1.35 -25.99 -10.10
C GLU A 397 2.13 -26.63 -11.28
N THR A 398 3.21 -25.99 -11.77
CA THR A 398 4.06 -26.54 -12.84
C THR A 398 5.56 -26.59 -12.51
N ASP A 399 5.94 -27.11 -11.34
CA ASP A 399 7.34 -27.49 -11.06
C ASP A 399 7.50 -28.84 -10.32
N GLU A 400 6.52 -29.74 -10.44
CA GLU A 400 6.65 -31.14 -9.99
C GLU A 400 6.40 -32.14 -11.14
N LYS A 401 7.28 -32.12 -12.18
CA LYS A 401 7.35 -33.18 -13.18
C LYS A 401 8.64 -33.23 -14.02
N ASP A 402 9.80 -33.33 -13.38
CA ASP A 402 10.96 -33.99 -14.02
C ASP A 402 11.86 -34.78 -13.06
N THR A 403 11.26 -35.53 -12.12
CA THR A 403 11.98 -36.64 -11.46
C THR A 403 12.13 -37.80 -12.43
N GLN A 404 13.27 -37.80 -13.12
CA GLN A 404 13.72 -38.86 -14.01
C GLN A 404 13.64 -40.25 -13.30
N PRO A 405 13.06 -41.30 -13.91
CA PRO A 405 12.77 -42.55 -13.21
C PRO A 405 14.05 -43.30 -12.80
N PRO A 406 14.13 -43.83 -11.56
CA PRO A 406 15.32 -44.52 -11.09
C PRO A 406 15.53 -45.83 -11.86
N LYS A 407 16.69 -45.95 -12.53
CA LYS A 407 17.09 -47.19 -13.22
C LYS A 407 17.36 -48.30 -12.20
N ALA A 408 16.40 -49.21 -12.04
CA ALA A 408 16.58 -50.43 -11.29
C ALA A 408 17.73 -51.28 -11.90
N LYS A 409 18.81 -51.49 -11.13
CA LYS A 409 19.77 -52.56 -11.37
C LYS A 409 19.58 -53.63 -10.30
N SER A 410 19.05 -54.79 -10.71
CA SER A 410 18.89 -55.97 -9.87
C SER A 410 20.23 -56.51 -9.36
N LYS A 411 20.34 -56.75 -8.05
CA LYS A 411 21.42 -57.56 -7.45
C LYS A 411 21.04 -59.05 -7.46
N ALA A 412 21.92 -59.88 -8.01
CA ALA A 412 22.13 -61.30 -7.65
C ALA A 412 23.43 -61.76 -8.34
N ALA A 413 24.33 -62.54 -7.73
CA ALA A 413 24.53 -62.93 -6.34
C ALA A 413 25.99 -63.44 -6.17
N GLY A 414 26.49 -63.59 -4.94
CA GLY A 414 27.60 -64.50 -4.62
C GLY A 414 29.03 -63.93 -4.56
N LEU A 415 29.52 -63.79 -3.33
CA LEU A 415 30.83 -64.23 -2.79
C LEU A 415 32.18 -63.71 -3.38
N ASP A 416 33.12 -63.50 -2.45
CA ASP A 416 34.56 -63.31 -2.69
C ASP A 416 35.27 -64.68 -2.88
N ALA A 417 36.58 -64.83 -3.15
CA ALA A 417 37.71 -63.92 -3.36
C ALA A 417 38.76 -64.60 -4.27
N THR A 418 39.82 -63.85 -4.61
CA THR A 418 41.08 -64.30 -5.25
C THR A 418 41.02 -64.68 -6.73
N GLY A 419 42.03 -64.22 -7.51
CA GLY A 419 42.13 -64.47 -8.95
C GLY A 419 43.05 -63.47 -9.68
N ARG A 420 44.37 -63.61 -9.50
CA ARG A 420 45.42 -63.05 -10.38
C ARG A 420 45.24 -63.61 -11.82
N GLU A 421 45.66 -63.01 -12.93
CA GLU A 421 46.95 -62.38 -13.31
C GLU A 421 46.72 -61.54 -14.60
N THR A 422 47.36 -60.37 -14.81
CA THR A 422 48.50 -60.11 -15.75
C THR A 422 48.39 -60.75 -17.16
N THR A 423 48.75 -60.11 -18.28
CA THR A 423 50.00 -59.38 -18.57
C THR A 423 49.92 -58.39 -19.75
N ASP A 424 50.87 -57.44 -19.76
CA ASP A 424 51.68 -56.94 -20.90
C ASP A 424 51.10 -56.31 -22.19
N ARG A 425 51.58 -55.06 -22.42
CA ARG A 425 52.32 -54.55 -23.62
C ARG A 425 51.56 -54.42 -24.96
N GLU A 426 51.93 -53.52 -25.90
CA GLU A 426 53.04 -52.53 -25.99
C GLU A 426 52.66 -51.38 -26.97
N ALA A 427 53.50 -50.33 -27.05
CA ALA A 427 53.75 -49.42 -28.19
C ALA A 427 52.55 -48.83 -29.00
N ALA A 428 52.30 -47.51 -29.02
CA ALA A 428 53.08 -46.38 -29.56
C ALA A 428 52.96 -46.13 -31.09
N GLY A 429 52.91 -44.84 -31.47
CA GLY A 429 52.78 -44.34 -32.86
C GLY A 429 51.42 -43.63 -33.07
N ARG A 430 51.29 -42.30 -33.18
CA ARG A 430 51.89 -41.28 -34.06
C ARG A 430 51.41 -41.30 -35.53
N ASP A 431 50.86 -40.15 -35.90
CA ASP A 431 51.09 -39.35 -37.12
C ASP A 431 50.11 -39.39 -38.31
N ALA A 432 50.07 -38.21 -38.96
CA ALA A 432 49.62 -37.81 -40.32
C ALA A 432 48.72 -38.77 -41.14
N GLY A 433 47.62 -38.34 -41.77
CA GLY A 433 47.36 -37.07 -42.46
C GLY A 433 46.80 -37.33 -43.87
N LYS A 434 46.26 -36.27 -44.53
CA LYS A 434 45.65 -36.25 -45.90
C LYS A 434 44.34 -37.06 -46.06
N ALA A 435 43.24 -36.47 -46.56
CA ALA A 435 42.96 -35.97 -47.92
C ALA A 435 42.85 -37.11 -48.96
N THR A 436 41.95 -37.10 -49.94
CA THR A 436 41.08 -36.01 -50.48
C THR A 436 39.57 -36.38 -50.30
N ASP A 437 38.51 -35.94 -51.03
CA ASP A 437 38.38 -35.12 -52.25
C ASP A 437 36.99 -34.45 -52.47
N GLN A 438 36.90 -33.72 -53.59
CA GLN A 438 35.78 -33.31 -54.48
C GLN A 438 34.33 -33.83 -54.22
N THR A 439 33.26 -33.08 -54.54
CA THR A 439 33.03 -32.27 -55.78
C THR A 439 32.24 -30.96 -55.58
N SER A 440 32.51 -29.98 -56.48
CA SER A 440 31.66 -28.90 -57.08
C SER A 440 30.32 -28.47 -56.42
N ASP A 441 29.93 -27.19 -56.44
CA ASP A 441 30.21 -26.21 -57.50
C ASP A 441 30.31 -24.74 -57.03
N GLN A 442 31.04 -23.91 -57.79
CA GLN A 442 31.24 -22.46 -57.54
C GLN A 442 30.62 -21.63 -58.67
N SER A 443 30.08 -20.44 -58.43
CA SER A 443 30.80 -19.14 -58.58
C SER A 443 29.73 -18.06 -58.93
N SER A 444 29.88 -16.73 -58.81
CA SER A 444 30.92 -15.81 -58.28
C SER A 444 30.19 -14.47 -57.91
N SER A 445 30.44 -13.80 -56.77
CA SER A 445 31.60 -12.96 -56.34
C SER A 445 31.57 -11.50 -56.85
N PRO A 446 32.19 -10.47 -56.20
CA PRO A 446 33.06 -10.51 -55.01
C PRO A 446 32.77 -9.50 -53.86
N ALA A 447 33.51 -9.68 -52.77
CA ALA A 447 33.35 -9.14 -51.41
C ALA A 447 34.04 -7.78 -51.08
N ALA A 448 33.60 -7.17 -49.96
CA ALA A 448 34.42 -6.61 -48.83
C ALA A 448 33.48 -5.85 -47.86
N ALA A 449 33.61 -5.82 -46.52
CA ALA A 449 34.48 -6.52 -45.55
C ALA A 449 33.70 -6.72 -44.22
N LYS A 450 34.25 -7.47 -43.25
CA LYS A 450 33.63 -7.77 -41.94
C LYS A 450 34.07 -6.77 -40.86
N ASP A 451 33.27 -6.61 -39.79
CA ASP A 451 33.72 -6.88 -38.41
C ASP A 451 32.56 -6.92 -37.39
N GLY A 452 32.74 -7.71 -36.32
CA GLY A 452 32.09 -7.50 -35.01
C GLY A 452 30.62 -7.95 -34.79
N ALA A 453 30.37 -9.25 -34.62
CA ALA A 453 29.15 -9.75 -33.96
C ALA A 453 29.52 -10.45 -32.62
N ILE A 454 28.85 -10.06 -31.53
CA ILE A 454 28.97 -10.69 -30.20
C ILE A 454 27.62 -11.32 -29.81
N ALA A 455 27.68 -12.40 -29.03
CA ALA A 455 26.61 -13.34 -28.74
C ALA A 455 25.29 -12.73 -28.21
N GLY A 456 24.18 -13.41 -28.52
CA GLY A 456 22.83 -13.02 -28.10
C GLY A 456 22.54 -13.28 -26.62
N ALA A 457 21.64 -12.46 -26.07
CA ALA A 457 21.06 -12.62 -24.74
C ALA A 457 19.93 -13.68 -24.74
N PRO A 458 19.64 -14.33 -23.58
CA PRO A 458 18.59 -15.35 -23.48
C PRO A 458 17.16 -14.76 -23.55
N ASP A 459 16.22 -15.56 -24.02
CA ASP A 459 14.79 -15.22 -24.20
C ASP A 459 14.05 -15.25 -22.84
N THR A 460 13.73 -14.09 -22.27
CA THR A 460 13.06 -13.95 -20.96
C THR A 460 11.53 -13.88 -21.07
N ARG A 461 10.92 -14.66 -21.97
CA ARG A 461 9.45 -14.73 -22.11
C ARG A 461 8.86 -15.90 -21.34
N LYS A 462 8.71 -15.74 -20.01
CA LYS A 462 7.80 -16.59 -19.22
C LYS A 462 7.24 -16.01 -17.91
N ASP A 463 7.87 -15.01 -17.30
CA ASP A 463 7.49 -14.55 -15.95
C ASP A 463 6.74 -13.20 -15.95
N GLU A 464 5.58 -13.11 -16.63
CA GLU A 464 4.83 -11.84 -16.69
C GLU A 464 3.31 -12.02 -16.88
N GLN A 465 2.59 -12.66 -15.93
CA GLN A 465 1.12 -12.67 -15.98
C GLN A 465 0.27 -12.88 -14.70
N SER A 466 0.75 -12.68 -13.48
CA SER A 466 -0.10 -12.72 -12.26
C SER A 466 -0.34 -11.32 -11.66
N ARG A 467 -1.58 -10.80 -11.73
CA ARG A 467 -1.94 -9.46 -11.18
C ARG A 467 -2.34 -9.55 -9.70
N PRO A 468 -1.81 -8.69 -8.81
CA PRO A 468 -2.24 -8.64 -7.41
C PRO A 468 -3.66 -8.08 -7.25
N SER A 469 -4.44 -8.69 -6.36
CA SER A 469 -5.75 -8.21 -5.88
C SER A 469 -5.61 -7.60 -4.47
N PRO A 470 -6.59 -6.80 -3.98
CA PRO A 470 -6.53 -6.09 -2.68
C PRO A 470 -6.48 -6.99 -1.42
N VAL A 471 -6.40 -8.31 -1.60
CA VAL A 471 -6.20 -9.32 -0.54
C VAL A 471 -4.83 -9.17 0.16
N HIS A 472 -3.91 -8.38 -0.41
CA HIS A 472 -2.53 -8.20 0.10
C HIS A 472 -2.40 -7.62 1.51
N GLU A 473 -3.27 -6.70 1.95
CA GLU A 473 -3.17 -6.16 3.32
C GLU A 473 -3.52 -7.23 4.35
N ALA A 474 -4.55 -8.03 4.06
CA ALA A 474 -5.01 -9.09 4.96
C ALA A 474 -3.96 -10.21 5.18
N THR A 475 -2.87 -10.29 4.41
CA THR A 475 -1.79 -11.26 4.65
C THR A 475 -0.59 -10.71 5.41
N VAL A 476 -0.66 -9.48 5.89
CA VAL A 476 0.40 -8.80 6.66
C VAL A 476 0.06 -8.78 8.15
N ASN A 477 1.01 -9.14 9.01
CA ASN A 477 0.80 -9.12 10.47
C ASN A 477 0.72 -7.67 11.00
N GLY A 478 0.13 -7.49 12.18
CA GLY A 478 -0.16 -6.15 12.71
C GLY A 478 -1.39 -5.57 12.05
N ILE A 479 -1.24 -4.48 11.27
CA ILE A 479 -2.37 -3.71 10.73
C ILE A 479 -3.40 -4.57 9.96
N GLY A 480 -2.94 -5.46 9.09
CA GLY A 480 -3.81 -6.25 8.21
C GLY A 480 -4.70 -7.25 8.94
N CYS A 481 -4.21 -7.81 10.04
CA CYS A 481 -4.98 -8.74 10.87
C CYS A 481 -5.87 -7.99 11.87
N ILE A 482 -5.37 -6.91 12.49
CA ILE A 482 -6.16 -6.14 13.46
C ILE A 482 -7.32 -5.38 12.79
N GLN A 483 -7.17 -5.00 11.51
CA GLN A 483 -8.26 -4.41 10.71
C GLN A 483 -9.51 -5.28 10.72
N CYS A 484 -9.33 -6.59 10.51
CA CYS A 484 -10.40 -7.59 10.55
C CYS A 484 -10.84 -7.96 11.96
N HIS A 485 -9.87 -8.09 12.89
CA HIS A 485 -10.09 -8.75 14.18
C HIS A 485 -10.13 -7.83 15.41
N ALA A 486 -10.21 -6.51 15.25
CA ALA A 486 -10.36 -5.58 16.38
C ALA A 486 -11.66 -5.73 17.19
N GLN A 487 -12.63 -6.52 16.70
CA GLN A 487 -13.82 -6.90 17.46
C GLN A 487 -13.73 -8.32 18.03
N GLY A 488 -12.61 -9.03 17.85
CA GLY A 488 -12.44 -10.45 18.16
C GLY A 488 -12.51 -11.37 16.93
N PRO A 489 -12.75 -12.67 17.11
CA PRO A 489 -12.85 -13.63 16.01
C PRO A 489 -13.98 -13.28 15.04
N ALA A 490 -13.77 -13.62 13.77
CA ALA A 490 -14.77 -13.46 12.72
C ALA A 490 -15.72 -14.67 12.72
N PRO A 491 -17.04 -14.48 12.59
CA PRO A 491 -17.95 -15.62 12.46
C PRO A 491 -17.71 -16.36 11.14
N PHE A 492 -17.80 -17.69 11.22
CA PHE A 492 -17.66 -18.62 10.10
C PHE A 492 -18.75 -19.69 10.20
N LYS A 493 -19.13 -20.29 9.07
CA LYS A 493 -19.94 -21.51 9.06
C LYS A 493 -18.99 -22.71 9.07
N ASP A 494 -19.19 -23.65 9.98
CA ASP A 494 -18.47 -24.92 9.98
C ASP A 494 -19.13 -25.91 8.99
N GLN A 495 -18.37 -26.48 8.06
CA GLN A 495 -18.82 -27.57 7.19
C GLN A 495 -18.46 -28.95 7.73
N LEU A 496 -17.60 -29.04 8.76
CA LEU A 496 -17.04 -30.30 9.22
C LEU A 496 -18.09 -31.21 9.87
N VAL A 497 -18.98 -30.67 10.71
CA VAL A 497 -20.03 -31.45 11.41
C VAL A 497 -20.94 -32.20 10.42
N GLU A 498 -21.43 -31.49 9.42
CA GLU A 498 -22.35 -32.03 8.41
C GLU A 498 -21.65 -33.11 7.58
N HIS A 499 -20.40 -32.88 7.16
CA HIS A 499 -19.59 -33.86 6.44
C HIS A 499 -19.30 -35.12 7.28
N LEU A 500 -18.92 -34.96 8.55
CA LEU A 500 -18.69 -36.07 9.49
C LEU A 500 -19.96 -36.85 9.85
N ALA A 501 -21.15 -36.30 9.63
CA ALA A 501 -22.42 -37.00 9.76
C ALA A 501 -22.84 -37.71 8.44
N GLY A 502 -22.44 -37.16 7.29
CA GLY A 502 -22.85 -37.61 5.97
C GLY A 502 -22.35 -39.00 5.56
N ALA A 503 -23.03 -39.58 4.55
CA ALA A 503 -22.59 -40.80 3.87
C ALA A 503 -21.43 -40.56 2.87
N GLY A 504 -21.13 -39.29 2.56
CA GLY A 504 -20.06 -38.89 1.64
C GLY A 504 -18.66 -38.82 2.25
N TYR A 505 -18.51 -39.03 3.56
CA TYR A 505 -17.21 -39.07 4.23
C TYR A 505 -16.40 -40.29 3.76
N ALA A 506 -15.29 -40.04 3.04
CA ALA A 506 -14.41 -41.06 2.46
C ALA A 506 -13.11 -41.28 3.26
N GLY A 507 -12.89 -40.50 4.32
CA GLY A 507 -11.73 -40.62 5.19
C GLY A 507 -11.73 -41.80 6.18
N ASN A 508 -10.82 -41.75 7.14
CA ASN A 508 -10.60 -42.81 8.12
C ASN A 508 -11.62 -42.79 9.27
N ALA A 509 -12.24 -43.94 9.56
CA ALA A 509 -13.26 -44.06 10.60
C ALA A 509 -12.77 -43.67 12.02
N VAL A 510 -11.52 -43.99 12.38
CA VAL A 510 -10.94 -43.57 13.67
C VAL A 510 -10.74 -42.06 13.70
N ALA A 511 -10.27 -41.47 12.60
CA ALA A 511 -10.11 -40.03 12.47
C ALA A 511 -11.47 -39.32 12.57
N ARG A 512 -12.51 -39.86 11.91
CA ARG A 512 -13.90 -39.40 11.98
C ARG A 512 -14.45 -39.37 13.40
N ASP A 513 -14.24 -40.45 14.16
CA ASP A 513 -14.77 -40.56 15.52
C ASP A 513 -14.00 -39.72 16.54
N ILE A 514 -12.68 -39.51 16.36
CA ILE A 514 -11.92 -38.51 17.11
C ILE A 514 -12.44 -37.10 16.77
N ALA A 515 -12.58 -36.77 15.49
CA ALA A 515 -13.02 -35.45 15.05
C ALA A 515 -14.38 -35.04 15.63
N LYS A 516 -15.36 -35.97 15.67
CA LYS A 516 -16.66 -35.76 16.33
C LYS A 516 -16.57 -35.39 17.82
N THR A 517 -15.47 -35.72 18.51
CA THR A 517 -15.27 -35.33 19.93
C THR A 517 -14.67 -33.94 20.12
N ILE A 518 -14.17 -33.31 19.05
CA ILE A 518 -13.54 -31.99 19.07
C ILE A 518 -14.20 -30.97 18.13
N THR A 519 -15.16 -31.35 17.30
CA THR A 519 -15.96 -30.40 16.51
C THR A 519 -16.76 -29.45 17.39
N PHE A 520 -16.96 -28.21 16.92
CA PHE A 520 -18.05 -27.38 17.44
C PHE A 520 -19.40 -27.91 16.96
N SER A 521 -20.47 -27.79 17.73
CA SER A 521 -21.80 -27.59 17.12
C SER A 521 -21.95 -26.13 16.65
N GLU A 522 -22.86 -25.87 15.71
CA GLU A 522 -23.10 -24.52 15.17
C GLU A 522 -23.37 -23.50 16.30
N ALA A 523 -24.23 -23.85 17.25
CA ALA A 523 -24.53 -23.02 18.43
C ALA A 523 -23.33 -22.82 19.38
N GLU A 524 -22.41 -23.80 19.50
CA GLU A 524 -21.17 -23.63 20.28
C GLU A 524 -20.18 -22.71 19.57
N ALA A 525 -20.05 -22.80 18.25
CA ALA A 525 -19.20 -21.90 17.46
C ALA A 525 -19.71 -20.46 17.54
N GLU A 526 -21.01 -20.25 17.29
CA GLU A 526 -21.65 -18.93 17.42
C GLU A 526 -21.50 -18.36 18.83
N LYS A 527 -21.75 -19.16 19.87
CA LYS A 527 -21.57 -18.72 21.26
C LYS A 527 -20.13 -18.39 21.59
N ALA A 528 -19.17 -19.24 21.21
CA ALA A 528 -17.74 -19.00 21.45
C ALA A 528 -17.25 -17.73 20.77
N ILE A 529 -17.72 -17.44 19.55
CA ILE A 529 -17.43 -16.20 18.84
C ILE A 529 -18.11 -15.01 19.54
N ALA A 530 -19.38 -15.14 19.95
CA ALA A 530 -20.11 -14.07 20.63
C ALA A 530 -19.48 -13.69 21.99
N ASP A 531 -19.11 -14.68 22.80
CA ASP A 531 -18.47 -14.49 24.11
C ASP A 531 -17.09 -13.79 23.95
N ASP A 532 -16.25 -14.25 23.01
CA ASP A 532 -14.95 -13.64 22.73
C ASP A 532 -15.09 -12.20 22.21
N ARG A 533 -16.05 -11.94 21.30
CA ARG A 533 -16.33 -10.58 20.79
C ARG A 533 -16.93 -9.66 21.87
N PHE A 534 -17.66 -10.21 22.84
CA PHE A 534 -18.13 -9.48 24.01
C PHE A 534 -16.97 -9.10 24.93
N ALA A 535 -16.05 -10.02 25.21
CA ALA A 535 -14.85 -9.75 26.01
C ALA A 535 -13.99 -8.64 25.40
N VAL A 536 -13.73 -8.68 24.08
CA VAL A 536 -12.99 -7.62 23.36
C VAL A 536 -13.72 -6.28 23.45
N ARG A 537 -15.06 -6.25 23.35
CA ARG A 537 -15.85 -5.02 23.51
C ARG A 537 -15.73 -4.42 24.92
N ALA A 538 -15.82 -5.26 25.96
CA ALA A 538 -15.64 -4.83 27.34
C ALA A 538 -14.22 -4.33 27.65
N ALA A 539 -13.19 -4.89 26.99
CA ALA A 539 -11.82 -4.38 27.05
C ALA A 539 -11.69 -3.02 26.31
N VAL A 540 -12.31 -2.90 25.15
CA VAL A 540 -12.38 -1.64 24.38
C VAL A 540 -13.08 -0.53 25.17
N GLU A 541 -14.17 -0.80 25.87
CA GLU A 541 -14.91 0.20 26.66
C GLU A 541 -14.06 0.76 27.82
N GLN A 542 -13.13 -0.03 28.36
CA GLN A 542 -12.14 0.44 29.34
C GLN A 542 -11.10 1.41 28.73
N THR A 543 -10.95 1.45 27.40
CA THR A 543 -10.11 2.44 26.69
C THR A 543 -10.83 3.76 26.39
N GLY A 544 -12.11 3.90 26.77
CA GLY A 544 -12.90 5.10 26.57
C GLY A 544 -14.27 4.84 25.94
N PRO A 545 -15.19 5.83 25.95
CA PRO A 545 -16.60 5.64 25.63
C PRO A 545 -16.83 5.17 24.18
N ALA A 546 -17.66 4.15 24.01
CA ALA A 546 -18.00 3.55 22.73
C ALA A 546 -18.83 4.46 21.79
N SER A 547 -19.22 5.66 22.21
CA SER A 547 -20.11 6.57 21.46
C SER A 547 -19.55 7.11 20.14
N VAL A 548 -18.26 6.90 19.85
CA VAL A 548 -17.62 7.27 18.57
C VAL A 548 -17.60 6.09 17.57
N TRP A 549 -18.24 4.96 17.91
CA TRP A 549 -18.28 3.77 17.04
C TRP A 549 -19.45 3.80 16.05
N GLN A 550 -19.19 4.32 14.85
CA GLN A 550 -19.87 3.90 13.62
C GLN A 550 -18.80 3.59 12.56
N GLY A 551 -18.27 2.36 12.57
CA GLY A 551 -17.24 1.91 11.61
C GLY A 551 -16.22 0.89 12.12
N GLY A 552 -16.17 0.61 13.42
CA GLY A 552 -15.21 -0.34 14.01
C GLY A 552 -13.88 0.31 14.43
N GLY A 553 -13.41 -0.01 15.63
CA GLY A 553 -12.25 0.65 16.26
C GLY A 553 -10.91 0.44 15.56
N SER A 554 -10.73 -0.64 14.79
CA SER A 554 -9.58 -0.80 13.90
C SER A 554 -9.59 0.17 12.74
N ALA A 555 -10.75 0.54 12.19
CA ALA A 555 -10.83 1.51 11.11
C ALA A 555 -10.30 2.88 11.55
N LEU A 556 -10.30 3.18 12.85
CA LEU A 556 -9.66 4.38 13.41
C LEU A 556 -8.13 4.26 13.50
N VAL A 557 -7.59 3.11 13.93
CA VAL A 557 -6.13 2.87 13.99
C VAL A 557 -5.54 2.76 12.58
N ALA A 558 -6.19 1.98 11.71
CA ALA A 558 -5.84 1.89 10.30
C ALA A 558 -6.06 3.24 9.58
N GLY A 559 -7.11 3.98 9.93
CA GLY A 559 -7.36 5.33 9.41
C GLY A 559 -6.29 6.35 9.80
N LEU A 560 -5.75 6.28 11.02
CA LEU A 560 -4.56 7.03 11.42
C LEU A 560 -3.33 6.62 10.60
N ALA A 561 -3.01 5.32 10.56
CA ALA A 561 -1.87 4.81 9.81
C ALA A 561 -1.93 5.20 8.32
N GLU A 562 -3.13 5.15 7.74
CA GLU A 562 -3.36 5.54 6.35
C GLU A 562 -3.29 7.05 6.14
N ARG A 563 -3.68 7.87 7.13
CA ARG A 563 -3.51 9.33 7.05
C ARG A 563 -2.06 9.73 6.82
N TYR A 564 -1.12 9.04 7.47
CA TYR A 564 0.32 9.28 7.29
C TYR A 564 0.84 8.89 5.90
N ARG A 565 0.31 7.83 5.29
CA ARG A 565 0.81 7.28 3.99
C ARG A 565 0.32 8.03 2.74
N ARG A 566 -0.68 8.90 2.88
CA ARG A 566 -1.27 9.64 1.76
C ARG A 566 -0.29 10.61 1.12
N ASP A 567 -0.53 10.91 -0.16
CA ASP A 567 0.06 12.06 -0.84
C ASP A 567 -0.31 13.34 -0.06
N LEU A 568 0.62 14.29 0.02
CA LEU A 568 0.41 15.56 0.70
C LEU A 568 0.01 16.66 -0.30
N ASP A 569 -0.91 17.50 0.17
CA ASP A 569 -1.20 18.84 -0.36
C ASP A 569 -0.63 19.93 0.56
N LEU A 570 -0.70 21.17 0.07
CA LEU A 570 -0.13 22.33 0.74
C LEU A 570 -0.71 22.56 2.14
N ASP A 571 -2.03 22.42 2.32
CA ASP A 571 -2.70 22.61 3.61
C ASP A 571 -2.30 21.49 4.60
N THR A 572 -2.23 20.22 4.15
CA THR A 572 -1.81 19.08 4.98
C THR A 572 -0.34 19.20 5.40
N ALA A 573 0.55 19.59 4.48
CA ALA A 573 1.95 19.82 4.78
C ALA A 573 2.16 20.99 5.74
N ALA A 574 1.44 22.10 5.58
CA ALA A 574 1.51 23.23 6.51
C ALA A 574 1.05 22.83 7.92
N ALA A 575 -0.04 22.07 8.01
CA ALA A 575 -0.55 21.53 9.27
C ALA A 575 0.48 20.61 9.96
N GLU A 576 1.19 19.76 9.21
CA GLU A 576 2.29 18.90 9.72
C GLU A 576 3.55 19.64 10.13
N LEU A 577 3.84 20.78 9.49
CA LEU A 577 4.92 21.69 9.85
C LEU A 577 4.52 22.66 10.98
N LEU A 578 3.29 22.57 11.48
CA LEU A 578 2.73 23.38 12.58
C LEU A 578 2.78 24.90 12.29
N MET A 579 2.51 25.28 11.04
CA MET A 579 2.50 26.66 10.53
C MET A 579 1.25 26.95 9.67
N ALA A 580 1.06 28.21 9.27
CA ALA A 580 -0.02 28.55 8.33
C ALA A 580 0.32 28.10 6.89
N THR A 581 -0.71 27.85 6.08
CA THR A 581 -0.57 27.49 4.66
C THR A 581 0.19 28.58 3.88
N GLU A 582 -0.10 29.83 4.21
CA GLU A 582 0.48 31.03 3.61
C GLU A 582 1.99 31.11 3.91
N ASP A 583 2.40 30.87 5.15
CA ASP A 583 3.82 30.83 5.56
C ASP A 583 4.60 29.74 4.81
N LEU A 584 4.00 28.56 4.63
CA LEU A 584 4.61 27.48 3.86
C LEU A 584 4.71 27.86 2.38
N GLN A 585 3.67 28.48 1.81
CA GLN A 585 3.68 28.91 0.42
C GLN A 585 4.80 29.92 0.13
N GLU A 586 5.04 30.88 1.04
CA GLU A 586 6.16 31.82 0.92
C GLU A 586 7.53 31.11 0.98
N GLN A 587 7.70 30.15 1.89
CA GLN A 587 8.93 29.35 1.99
C GLN A 587 9.17 28.49 0.74
N LEU A 588 8.12 27.89 0.16
CA LEU A 588 8.22 27.11 -1.08
C LEU A 588 8.64 27.99 -2.27
N VAL A 589 8.09 29.22 -2.37
CA VAL A 589 8.51 30.19 -3.40
C VAL A 589 9.95 30.67 -3.21
N ALA A 590 10.40 30.82 -1.97
CA ALA A 590 11.78 31.18 -1.67
C ALA A 590 12.76 30.04 -2.05
N ILE A 591 12.49 28.81 -1.59
CA ILE A 591 13.42 27.69 -1.79
C ILE A 591 13.48 27.22 -3.24
N ALA A 592 12.36 27.24 -3.98
CA ALA A 592 12.32 26.88 -5.41
C ALA A 592 13.16 27.81 -6.31
N ARG A 593 13.55 29.00 -5.83
CA ARG A 593 14.46 29.91 -6.55
C ARG A 593 15.94 29.64 -6.27
N LEU A 594 16.24 28.95 -5.17
CA LEU A 594 17.60 28.73 -4.65
C LEU A 594 18.06 27.29 -4.91
N ASP A 595 17.12 26.35 -4.94
CA ASP A 595 17.37 24.92 -5.00
C ASP A 595 16.46 24.27 -6.08
N PRO A 596 17.04 23.89 -7.25
CA PRO A 596 16.28 23.26 -8.34
C PRO A 596 15.65 21.91 -7.98
N ASP A 597 16.25 21.16 -7.07
CA ASP A 597 15.75 19.83 -6.67
C ASP A 597 14.51 20.02 -5.78
N ALA A 598 14.57 20.99 -4.85
CA ALA A 598 13.43 21.41 -4.05
C ALA A 598 12.28 22.03 -4.90
N ALA A 599 12.60 22.70 -6.02
CA ALA A 599 11.59 23.33 -6.87
C ALA A 599 10.58 22.33 -7.45
N SER A 600 11.06 21.18 -7.95
CA SER A 600 10.21 20.09 -8.48
C SER A 600 9.30 19.49 -7.40
N LEU A 601 9.81 19.36 -6.17
CA LEU A 601 9.05 18.86 -5.02
C LEU A 601 8.00 19.89 -4.56
N ALA A 602 8.36 21.17 -4.52
CA ALA A 602 7.45 22.28 -4.16
C ALA A 602 6.27 22.40 -5.12
N ILE A 603 6.52 22.31 -6.44
CA ILE A 603 5.45 22.31 -7.47
C ILE A 603 4.50 21.13 -7.24
N ARG A 604 5.02 19.92 -7.01
CA ARG A 604 4.20 18.73 -6.75
C ARG A 604 3.40 18.85 -5.46
N LEU A 605 3.92 19.47 -4.41
CA LEU A 605 3.18 19.72 -3.17
C LEU A 605 2.00 20.68 -3.38
N VAL A 606 2.22 21.77 -4.12
CA VAL A 606 1.15 22.73 -4.47
C VAL A 606 0.04 22.09 -5.30
N LEU A 607 0.37 21.08 -6.11
CA LEU A 607 -0.61 20.28 -6.87
C LEU A 607 -1.22 19.10 -6.08
N GLY A 608 -0.83 18.91 -4.81
CA GLY A 608 -1.28 17.78 -3.99
C GLY A 608 -0.79 16.42 -4.47
N ARG A 609 0.38 16.35 -5.11
CA ARG A 609 0.95 15.16 -5.78
C ARG A 609 2.27 14.68 -5.16
N LEU A 610 2.67 15.22 -4.02
CA LEU A 610 3.93 14.88 -3.37
C LEU A 610 3.76 13.65 -2.48
N LEU A 611 4.58 12.61 -2.66
CA LEU A 611 4.54 11.42 -1.81
C LEU A 611 5.08 11.74 -0.41
N ARG A 612 4.70 10.94 0.59
CA ARG A 612 5.27 11.00 1.95
C ARG A 612 6.80 11.05 1.96
N SER A 613 7.45 10.09 1.32
CA SER A 613 8.92 10.01 1.24
C SER A 613 9.56 11.21 0.53
N GLU A 614 8.89 11.76 -0.49
CA GLU A 614 9.33 12.96 -1.21
C GLU A 614 9.14 14.24 -0.38
N PHE A 615 8.11 14.28 0.47
CA PHE A 615 7.89 15.36 1.43
C PHE A 615 8.95 15.37 2.53
N GLU A 616 9.40 14.22 3.03
CA GLU A 616 10.50 14.20 4.01
C GLU A 616 11.82 14.74 3.42
N VAL A 617 12.06 14.55 2.12
CA VAL A 617 13.16 15.21 1.40
C VAL A 617 12.92 16.73 1.36
N LEU A 618 11.79 17.20 0.84
CA LEU A 618 11.46 18.63 0.78
C LEU A 618 11.54 19.33 2.15
N ARG A 619 11.08 18.65 3.21
CA ARG A 619 11.14 19.10 4.60
C ARG A 619 12.58 19.29 5.09
N ALA A 620 13.50 18.41 4.69
CA ALA A 620 14.92 18.59 4.98
C ALA A 620 15.51 19.84 4.30
N HIS A 621 15.16 20.10 3.03
CA HIS A 621 15.56 21.33 2.33
C HIS A 621 15.01 22.58 3.03
N LEU A 622 13.72 22.59 3.42
CA LEU A 622 13.08 23.69 4.15
C LEU A 622 13.80 24.00 5.49
N LEU A 623 14.09 22.97 6.29
CA LEU A 623 14.80 23.12 7.58
C LEU A 623 16.23 23.64 7.41
N ALA A 624 16.95 23.18 6.37
CA ALA A 624 18.28 23.67 6.05
C ALA A 624 18.26 25.16 5.67
N HIS A 625 17.27 25.59 4.88
CA HIS A 625 17.10 26.99 4.50
C HIS A 625 16.73 27.90 5.69
N GLN A 626 15.83 27.45 6.59
CA GLN A 626 15.52 28.16 7.83
C GLN A 626 16.77 28.32 8.72
N SER A 627 17.56 27.25 8.86
CA SER A 627 18.80 27.27 9.66
C SER A 627 19.88 28.20 9.08
N ALA A 628 19.93 28.35 7.76
CA ALA A 628 20.86 29.26 7.08
C ALA A 628 20.42 30.73 7.09
N SER A 629 19.10 30.99 7.16
CA SER A 629 18.52 32.34 7.16
C SER A 629 18.30 32.93 8.57
N ALA A 630 18.39 32.11 9.62
CA ALA A 630 18.36 32.58 11.00
C ALA A 630 19.50 33.61 11.27
N PRO A 631 19.20 34.77 11.87
CA PRO A 631 20.22 35.76 12.17
C PRO A 631 21.22 35.20 13.18
N ARG A 632 22.51 35.19 12.80
CA ARG A 632 23.61 34.81 13.69
C ARG A 632 23.77 35.83 14.82
N SER A 633 22.98 35.70 15.89
CA SER A 633 23.20 36.44 17.13
C SER A 633 24.56 36.07 17.70
N LEU A 634 25.35 37.08 18.04
CA LEU A 634 26.77 36.99 18.37
C LEU A 634 27.07 35.98 19.51
N SER A 635 27.80 34.92 19.17
CA SER A 635 28.68 34.22 20.12
C SER A 635 30.13 34.47 19.70
N MET A 636 30.63 35.63 20.11
CA MET A 636 32.00 36.11 19.89
C MET A 636 32.48 36.81 21.17
N MET A 637 32.33 36.16 22.34
CA MET A 637 33.06 36.49 23.57
C MET A 637 32.76 35.47 24.68
N GLU A 638 33.45 34.33 24.66
CA GLU A 638 33.80 33.62 25.89
C GLU A 638 35.18 32.94 25.69
N LYS A 639 36.21 33.79 25.76
CA LYS A 639 37.62 33.43 25.64
C LYS A 639 38.38 33.95 26.87
N THR A 640 38.13 33.35 28.03
CA THR A 640 38.94 33.56 29.26
C THR A 640 38.89 32.32 30.14
N ALA A 641 40.08 31.82 30.55
CA ALA A 641 40.33 30.77 31.55
C ALA A 641 39.62 29.42 31.31
N ASP A 642 40.28 28.34 30.86
CA ASP A 642 41.52 27.81 31.43
C ASP A 642 42.45 27.19 30.38
N ALA A 643 43.73 27.56 30.44
CA ALA A 643 44.80 26.98 29.65
C ALA A 643 46.10 26.93 30.45
N ALA A 644 46.08 26.19 31.56
CA ALA A 644 47.26 25.85 32.32
C ALA A 644 47.17 24.40 32.81
N HIS A 645 47.55 23.44 31.97
CA HIS A 645 48.53 22.41 32.36
C HIS A 645 49.01 21.54 31.17
N ILE A 646 50.34 21.44 31.09
CA ILE A 646 51.14 20.32 30.53
C ILE A 646 51.18 20.18 29.00
N ALA A 647 52.35 20.56 28.47
CA ALA A 647 52.82 20.20 27.14
C ALA A 647 53.67 18.90 27.16
N THR A 648 54.16 18.49 25.98
CA THR A 648 54.93 17.26 25.66
C THR A 648 54.08 15.99 25.57
N SER A 649 54.24 15.13 24.55
CA SER A 649 55.45 14.82 23.77
C SER A 649 55.27 14.76 22.22
N ALA A 650 56.36 14.44 21.53
CA ALA A 650 56.56 14.45 20.07
C ALA A 650 55.73 13.37 19.29
N GLY A 651 55.67 13.38 17.95
CA GLY A 651 56.54 14.09 17.01
C GLY A 651 56.06 14.16 15.55
N ALA A 652 56.98 14.52 14.66
CA ALA A 652 56.70 15.09 13.35
C ALA A 652 56.42 14.08 12.23
N ASN A 653 55.65 14.51 11.23
CA ASN A 653 56.21 14.72 9.89
C ASN A 653 55.37 15.73 9.10
N ALA A 654 56.05 16.68 8.47
CA ALA A 654 55.44 17.63 7.54
C ALA A 654 55.80 17.24 6.11
N ALA A 655 54.80 17.17 5.23
CA ALA A 655 54.99 17.14 3.79
C ALA A 655 53.92 18.02 3.14
N THR A 656 54.38 19.10 2.51
CA THR A 656 53.57 20.00 1.69
C THR A 656 52.94 19.28 0.51
N MET A 657 51.65 19.52 0.24
CA MET A 657 51.10 19.35 -1.10
C MET A 657 50.24 20.55 -1.50
N THR A 658 50.32 20.87 -2.78
CA THR A 658 49.99 22.17 -3.37
C THR A 658 48.54 22.30 -3.80
N THR A 659 48.08 23.55 -3.88
CA THR A 659 46.82 23.94 -4.53
C THR A 659 46.83 23.65 -6.04
N ALA A 660 46.14 22.59 -6.46
CA ALA A 660 45.67 22.38 -7.83
C ALA A 660 44.48 21.41 -7.82
N ASP A 661 43.57 21.57 -8.78
CA ASP A 661 42.45 20.67 -9.13
C ASP A 661 41.48 20.27 -8.01
N VAL A 662 40.42 21.09 -7.87
CA VAL A 662 39.13 20.62 -7.36
C VAL A 662 38.39 19.95 -8.53
N PRO A 663 38.16 18.62 -8.51
CA PRO A 663 37.24 18.01 -9.46
C PRO A 663 35.84 18.54 -9.16
N ARG A 664 35.18 19.09 -10.18
CA ARG A 664 33.77 19.47 -10.10
C ARG A 664 32.96 18.20 -9.82
N SER A 665 32.61 17.98 -8.56
CA SER A 665 31.93 16.76 -8.11
C SER A 665 30.67 16.52 -8.95
N ALA A 666 30.50 15.30 -9.42
CA ALA A 666 29.27 14.88 -10.07
C ALA A 666 28.09 15.02 -9.10
N ALA A 667 26.87 15.15 -9.64
CA ALA A 667 25.65 15.20 -8.84
C ALA A 667 25.59 13.99 -7.89
N PRO A 668 25.09 14.14 -6.64
CA PRO A 668 24.86 13.01 -5.75
C PRO A 668 23.86 12.06 -6.39
N GLY A 669 24.36 10.91 -6.84
CA GLY A 669 23.51 9.86 -7.38
C GLY A 669 22.58 9.31 -6.30
N SER A 670 21.32 9.17 -6.67
CA SER A 670 20.26 8.39 -6.02
C SER A 670 20.76 7.06 -5.44
N ALA A 671 21.19 7.06 -4.17
CA ALA A 671 21.62 5.88 -3.44
C ALA A 671 21.14 5.95 -1.98
N GLY A 672 20.18 5.09 -1.60
CA GLY A 672 19.86 4.88 -0.18
C GLY A 672 18.41 5.10 0.28
N LEU A 673 17.41 5.24 -0.59
CA LEU A 673 16.00 5.06 -0.21
C LEU A 673 15.48 3.70 -0.68
N ALA A 674 15.89 2.65 0.04
CA ALA A 674 15.43 1.29 -0.22
C ALA A 674 14.09 1.02 0.49
N GLY A 675 13.02 0.80 -0.28
CA GLY A 675 11.80 0.14 0.20
C GLY A 675 10.48 0.92 0.09
N SER A 676 9.80 0.75 -1.04
CA SER A 676 8.33 0.58 -1.12
C SER A 676 7.39 1.60 -0.45
N ASP A 677 7.42 2.87 -0.90
CA ASP A 677 6.30 3.83 -0.65
C ASP A 677 5.47 4.14 -1.91
N PHE A 678 5.94 3.78 -3.10
CA PHE A 678 5.14 3.89 -4.33
C PHE A 678 4.14 2.72 -4.38
N ALA A 679 2.88 3.01 -4.08
CA ALA A 679 1.82 2.00 -4.10
C ALA A 679 1.45 1.64 -5.55
N VAL A 680 1.28 0.33 -5.80
CA VAL A 680 1.10 -0.28 -7.12
C VAL A 680 -0.06 0.34 -7.91
N GLY A 681 0.23 0.77 -9.14
CA GLY A 681 -0.71 1.40 -10.06
C GLY A 681 -0.66 2.94 -10.03
N ARG A 682 0.36 3.58 -9.45
CA ARG A 682 0.44 5.05 -9.41
C ARG A 682 1.04 5.65 -10.68
N LEU A 683 0.46 6.79 -11.10
CA LEU A 683 0.97 7.67 -12.15
C LEU A 683 1.11 9.07 -11.55
N GLN A 684 2.26 9.71 -11.77
CA GLN A 684 2.49 11.12 -11.47
C GLN A 684 2.75 11.89 -12.75
N MET A 685 2.16 13.08 -12.86
CA MET A 685 2.48 14.07 -13.90
C MET A 685 2.49 15.45 -13.25
N TRP A 686 3.48 16.29 -13.59
CA TRP A 686 3.59 17.65 -13.09
C TRP A 686 4.23 18.59 -14.15
N PRO A 687 3.97 19.91 -14.06
CA PRO A 687 4.54 20.90 -14.96
C PRO A 687 5.90 21.41 -14.46
N ASP A 688 6.62 22.15 -15.30
CA ASP A 688 7.81 22.91 -14.88
C ASP A 688 7.47 24.14 -14.01
N GLN A 689 6.23 24.65 -14.10
CA GLN A 689 5.75 25.83 -13.36
C GLN A 689 4.25 25.69 -13.01
N ILE A 690 3.82 26.26 -11.88
CA ILE A 690 2.39 26.27 -11.47
C ILE A 690 1.55 27.37 -12.14
N SER A 691 2.21 28.35 -12.78
CA SER A 691 1.56 29.47 -13.45
C SER A 691 2.38 29.94 -14.64
N TYR A 692 1.72 30.21 -15.76
CA TYR A 692 2.34 30.62 -17.01
C TYR A 692 1.83 31.99 -17.47
N ARG A 693 2.57 32.68 -18.33
CA ARG A 693 2.05 33.79 -19.16
C ARG A 693 1.64 33.30 -20.54
N SER A 694 0.78 34.04 -21.23
CA SER A 694 0.41 33.76 -22.61
C SER A 694 1.65 33.67 -23.52
N GLY A 695 1.70 32.64 -24.35
CA GLY A 695 2.83 32.32 -25.25
C GLY A 695 4.04 31.66 -24.57
N GLN A 696 4.01 31.44 -23.26
CA GLN A 696 5.11 30.76 -22.54
C GLN A 696 5.16 29.27 -22.89
N PRO A 697 6.36 28.66 -23.04
CA PRO A 697 6.48 27.24 -23.26
C PRO A 697 6.11 26.42 -22.01
N LEU A 698 5.37 25.34 -22.24
CA LEU A 698 5.07 24.29 -21.26
C LEU A 698 6.10 23.17 -21.36
N VAL A 699 6.58 22.69 -20.22
CA VAL A 699 7.24 21.39 -20.08
C VAL A 699 6.49 20.57 -19.03
N LEU A 700 6.23 19.30 -19.34
CA LEU A 700 5.65 18.31 -18.44
C LEU A 700 6.69 17.24 -18.11
N THR A 701 6.66 16.74 -16.87
CA THR A 701 7.35 15.53 -16.46
C THR A 701 6.33 14.48 -16.02
N VAL A 702 6.54 13.23 -16.40
CA VAL A 702 5.66 12.08 -16.10
C VAL A 702 6.49 10.92 -15.56
N ARG A 703 5.99 10.22 -14.53
CA ARG A 703 6.59 8.99 -13.98
C ARG A 703 5.48 8.00 -13.57
N ALA A 704 5.71 6.72 -13.82
CA ALA A 704 4.85 5.62 -13.36
C ALA A 704 5.72 4.54 -12.67
N ASP A 705 5.13 3.77 -11.77
CA ASP A 705 5.77 2.67 -11.04
C ASP A 705 5.95 1.37 -11.84
N ARG A 706 5.35 1.32 -13.03
CA ARG A 706 5.24 0.12 -13.85
C ARG A 706 5.34 0.49 -15.33
N PRO A 707 5.82 -0.41 -16.19
CA PRO A 707 5.85 -0.14 -17.63
C PRO A 707 4.43 -0.01 -18.16
N CYS A 708 4.17 1.01 -18.98
CA CYS A 708 2.84 1.24 -19.57
C CYS A 708 2.92 2.13 -20.82
N HIS A 709 1.84 2.17 -21.58
CA HIS A 709 1.67 3.11 -22.68
C HIS A 709 1.04 4.40 -22.17
N LEU A 710 1.79 5.50 -22.27
CA LEU A 710 1.39 6.83 -21.81
C LEU A 710 0.61 7.58 -22.89
N THR A 711 -0.47 8.25 -22.50
CA THR A 711 -1.17 9.26 -23.30
C THR A 711 -1.34 10.51 -22.45
N VAL A 712 -0.95 11.67 -22.97
CA VAL A 712 -1.13 12.99 -22.31
C VAL A 712 -2.07 13.84 -23.15
N ILE A 713 -3.10 14.36 -22.50
CA ILE A 713 -4.20 15.13 -23.08
C ILE A 713 -4.20 16.51 -22.42
N ASN A 714 -4.31 17.56 -23.22
CA ASN A 714 -4.64 18.91 -22.76
C ASN A 714 -6.13 19.16 -22.97
N ILE A 715 -6.76 19.85 -22.03
CA ILE A 715 -8.14 20.33 -22.09
C ILE A 715 -8.08 21.84 -21.92
N ASP A 716 -8.49 22.57 -22.96
CA ASP A 716 -8.41 24.02 -22.99
C ASP A 716 -9.57 24.70 -22.22
N ASN A 717 -9.53 26.04 -22.18
CA ASN A 717 -10.57 26.89 -21.59
C ASN A 717 -11.93 26.80 -22.32
N GLU A 718 -11.96 26.34 -23.58
CA GLU A 718 -13.18 26.02 -24.34
C GLU A 718 -13.68 24.57 -24.10
N ARG A 719 -13.01 23.80 -23.21
CA ARG A 719 -13.25 22.37 -22.94
C ARG A 719 -12.93 21.45 -24.13
N ARG A 720 -12.15 21.92 -25.10
CA ARG A 720 -11.64 21.10 -26.21
C ARG A 720 -10.43 20.30 -25.73
N ALA A 721 -10.43 19.01 -26.02
CA ALA A 721 -9.38 18.08 -25.65
C ALA A 721 -8.48 17.73 -26.84
N THR A 722 -7.16 17.80 -26.64
CA THR A 722 -6.15 17.45 -27.65
C THR A 722 -5.11 16.51 -27.06
N VAL A 723 -4.81 15.40 -27.74
CA VAL A 723 -3.71 14.51 -27.36
C VAL A 723 -2.38 15.17 -27.70
N LEU A 724 -1.64 15.56 -26.66
CA LEU A 724 -0.30 16.14 -26.76
C LEU A 724 0.78 15.09 -26.94
N PHE A 725 0.58 13.89 -26.41
CA PHE A 725 1.51 12.77 -26.50
C PHE A 725 0.73 11.45 -26.45
N PRO A 726 1.05 10.43 -27.26
CA PRO A 726 1.94 10.47 -28.42
C PRO A 726 1.49 11.46 -29.50
N ASN A 727 2.41 11.90 -30.34
CA ASN A 727 2.16 12.83 -31.44
C ASN A 727 3.01 12.48 -32.67
N GLU A 728 2.86 13.19 -33.79
CA GLU A 728 3.58 12.90 -35.04
C GLU A 728 5.11 12.85 -34.85
N PHE A 729 5.64 13.73 -34.00
CA PHE A 729 7.07 13.90 -33.74
C PHE A 729 7.64 12.94 -32.69
N ASN A 730 6.82 12.48 -31.74
CA ASN A 730 7.21 11.53 -30.71
C ASN A 730 6.11 10.49 -30.49
N ARG A 731 6.31 9.32 -31.11
CA ARG A 731 5.32 8.22 -31.21
C ARG A 731 5.58 7.08 -30.21
N ASN A 732 6.81 6.93 -29.70
CA ASN A 732 7.10 5.87 -28.74
C ASN A 732 6.61 6.29 -27.36
N ASN A 733 5.44 5.76 -26.96
CA ASN A 733 4.82 6.09 -25.69
C ASN A 733 4.98 5.03 -24.60
N LEU A 734 5.86 4.04 -24.80
CA LEU A 734 6.18 3.07 -23.75
C LEU A 734 7.04 3.75 -22.67
N LEU A 735 6.39 4.10 -21.56
CA LEU A 735 7.03 4.56 -20.33
C LEU A 735 7.61 3.35 -19.59
N LYS A 736 8.81 3.49 -19.05
CA LYS A 736 9.43 2.48 -18.18
C LYS A 736 9.11 2.77 -16.71
N ALA A 737 9.01 1.72 -15.89
CA ALA A 737 8.89 1.86 -14.44
C ALA A 737 9.98 2.77 -13.86
N ASP A 738 9.57 3.68 -12.97
CA ASP A 738 10.38 4.65 -12.23
C ASP A 738 11.26 5.60 -13.05
N VAL A 739 11.11 5.64 -14.38
CA VAL A 739 11.82 6.58 -15.25
C VAL A 739 10.98 7.83 -15.48
N GLU A 740 11.55 9.00 -15.17
CA GLU A 740 10.93 10.29 -15.53
C GLU A 740 11.03 10.54 -17.05
N MET A 741 9.88 10.80 -17.67
CA MET A 741 9.77 11.20 -19.08
C MET A 741 9.39 12.68 -19.17
N ARG A 742 10.16 13.44 -19.95
CA ARG A 742 9.92 14.87 -20.22
C ARG A 742 9.18 15.06 -21.55
N ILE A 743 8.13 15.88 -21.54
CA ILE A 743 7.29 16.18 -22.71
C ILE A 743 7.15 17.71 -22.87
N PRO A 744 7.64 18.33 -23.97
CA PRO A 744 8.49 17.73 -25.00
C PRO A 744 9.88 17.34 -24.45
N PRO A 745 10.57 16.34 -25.03
CA PRO A 745 11.97 16.08 -24.72
C PRO A 745 12.86 17.28 -25.08
N SER A 746 14.07 17.35 -24.49
CA SER A 746 14.96 18.52 -24.59
C SER A 746 15.40 18.87 -26.02
N ASP A 747 15.43 17.88 -26.90
CA ASP A 747 15.83 17.92 -28.30
C ASP A 747 14.61 17.88 -29.26
N ALA A 748 13.39 18.03 -28.74
CA ALA A 748 12.17 18.01 -29.55
C ALA A 748 12.17 19.07 -30.67
N PRO A 749 11.71 18.73 -31.89
CA PRO A 749 11.55 19.70 -32.98
C PRO A 749 10.34 20.64 -32.79
N TYR A 750 9.63 20.56 -31.66
CA TYR A 750 8.42 21.32 -31.36
C TYR A 750 8.43 21.85 -29.92
N LYS A 751 7.59 22.86 -29.67
CA LYS A 751 7.32 23.42 -28.33
C LYS A 751 5.82 23.48 -28.12
N LEU A 752 5.38 23.15 -26.91
CA LEU A 752 4.00 23.38 -26.46
C LEU A 752 3.92 24.81 -25.91
N LEU A 753 2.99 25.64 -26.42
CA LEU A 753 2.84 27.03 -26.02
C LEU A 753 1.41 27.28 -25.52
N LEU A 754 1.29 27.76 -24.29
CA LEU A 754 0.00 28.06 -23.66
C LEU A 754 -0.48 29.43 -24.13
N LYS A 755 -1.48 29.47 -25.02
CA LYS A 755 -1.85 30.71 -25.73
C LYS A 755 -2.97 31.49 -25.03
N GLN A 756 -4.01 30.81 -24.58
CA GLN A 756 -5.21 31.48 -24.07
C GLN A 756 -5.08 31.78 -22.56
N PRO A 757 -5.29 33.02 -22.09
CA PRO A 757 -5.44 33.29 -20.66
C PRO A 757 -6.65 32.52 -20.10
N GLY A 758 -6.51 31.97 -18.89
CA GLY A 758 -7.53 31.12 -18.27
C GLY A 758 -6.93 29.97 -17.48
N ALA A 759 -7.62 28.83 -17.50
CA ALA A 759 -7.15 27.58 -16.92
C ALA A 759 -7.15 26.48 -17.98
N GLU A 760 -6.10 25.66 -18.00
CA GLU A 760 -6.01 24.47 -18.84
C GLU A 760 -5.70 23.26 -17.95
N THR A 761 -6.38 22.14 -18.20
CA THR A 761 -6.22 20.89 -17.43
C THR A 761 -5.44 19.88 -18.25
N PHE A 762 -4.47 19.21 -17.63
CA PHE A 762 -3.71 18.14 -18.26
C PHE A 762 -4.10 16.81 -17.65
N VAL A 763 -4.35 15.80 -18.49
CA VAL A 763 -4.69 14.43 -18.09
C VAL A 763 -3.68 13.47 -18.70
N ALA A 764 -2.96 12.74 -17.86
CA ALA A 764 -2.15 11.60 -18.25
C ALA A 764 -2.90 10.30 -17.98
N ILE A 765 -2.79 9.37 -18.93
CA ILE A 765 -3.37 8.02 -18.90
C ILE A 765 -2.22 7.04 -19.17
N CYS A 766 -2.05 6.04 -18.31
CA CYS A 766 -1.00 5.02 -18.38
C CYS A 766 -1.68 3.65 -18.43
N GLU A 767 -1.69 3.02 -19.62
CA GLU A 767 -2.46 1.80 -19.89
C GLU A 767 -1.57 0.60 -20.25
N ASP A 768 -1.99 -0.59 -19.81
CA ASP A 768 -1.27 -1.84 -20.03
C ASP A 768 -1.57 -2.43 -21.42
N GLY A 769 -0.55 -2.99 -22.08
CA GLY A 769 -0.68 -3.84 -23.28
C GLY A 769 -1.24 -3.19 -24.56
N GLU A 770 -1.84 -2.00 -24.46
CA GLU A 770 -2.49 -1.26 -25.53
C GLU A 770 -1.81 0.10 -25.73
N PRO A 771 -1.23 0.40 -26.90
CA PRO A 771 -0.57 1.68 -27.17
C PRO A 771 -1.46 2.92 -27.09
N VAL A 772 -2.78 2.76 -27.14
CA VAL A 772 -3.74 3.86 -27.18
C VAL A 772 -4.98 3.49 -26.35
N PRO A 773 -5.44 4.35 -25.42
CA PRO A 773 -6.70 4.17 -24.70
C PRO A 773 -7.92 4.05 -25.62
N ALA A 774 -8.95 3.33 -25.14
CA ALA A 774 -10.21 3.18 -25.86
C ALA A 774 -10.85 4.53 -26.24
N GLY A 775 -11.48 4.58 -27.42
CA GLY A 775 -12.10 5.79 -27.97
C GLY A 775 -11.14 6.76 -28.67
N ILE A 776 -9.84 6.75 -28.36
CA ILE A 776 -8.85 7.59 -29.05
C ILE A 776 -8.46 6.93 -30.37
N LYS A 777 -8.52 7.69 -31.47
CA LYS A 777 -8.28 7.22 -32.85
C LYS A 777 -7.23 8.13 -33.52
N PRO A 778 -5.92 7.93 -33.28
CA PRO A 778 -4.87 8.84 -33.76
C PRO A 778 -4.74 8.81 -35.29
N ASP A 779 -4.81 9.97 -35.94
CA ASP A 779 -4.48 10.14 -37.35
C ASP A 779 -3.19 10.96 -37.52
N LEU A 780 -2.07 10.35 -37.10
CA LEU A 780 -0.74 10.96 -37.19
C LEU A 780 -0.18 11.02 -38.63
N ILE A 781 -1.01 10.73 -39.64
CA ILE A 781 -0.70 10.95 -41.07
C ILE A 781 -1.15 12.35 -41.51
N HIS A 782 -2.30 12.81 -40.99
CA HIS A 782 -2.93 14.08 -41.37
C HIS A 782 -2.92 15.13 -40.25
N GLN A 783 -2.70 14.73 -38.99
CA GLN A 783 -2.74 15.61 -37.81
C GLN A 783 -1.45 15.45 -36.99
N ASN A 784 -0.77 16.56 -36.69
CA ASN A 784 0.40 16.55 -35.82
C ASN A 784 0.07 16.09 -34.38
N PHE A 785 -1.15 16.43 -33.92
CA PHE A 785 -1.74 16.10 -32.61
C PHE A 785 -3.18 15.63 -32.84
N THR A 786 -3.68 14.68 -32.05
CA THR A 786 -5.04 14.15 -32.24
C THR A 786 -6.08 15.03 -31.53
N ASP A 787 -6.98 15.65 -32.29
CA ASP A 787 -8.13 16.39 -31.75
C ASP A 787 -9.22 15.41 -31.27
N LEU A 788 -9.65 15.54 -30.01
CA LEU A 788 -10.72 14.74 -29.42
C LEU A 788 -12.07 15.50 -29.39
N GLY A 789 -12.08 16.78 -29.77
CA GLY A 789 -13.24 17.66 -29.67
C GLY A 789 -13.57 17.99 -28.21
N ASP A 790 -14.86 18.09 -27.90
CA ASP A 790 -15.38 18.38 -26.55
C ASP A 790 -15.05 17.24 -25.57
N TRP A 791 -14.38 17.55 -24.45
CA TRP A 791 -13.90 16.56 -23.49
C TRP A 791 -15.02 15.71 -22.88
N GLU A 792 -16.19 16.28 -22.62
CA GLU A 792 -17.27 15.57 -21.93
C GLU A 792 -18.02 14.63 -22.89
N LYS A 793 -18.18 15.06 -24.14
CA LYS A 793 -18.65 14.20 -25.23
C LYS A 793 -17.65 13.07 -25.53
N PHE A 794 -16.34 13.37 -25.50
CA PHE A 794 -15.31 12.35 -25.63
C PHE A 794 -15.37 11.31 -24.50
N LEU A 795 -15.55 11.73 -23.23
CA LEU A 795 -15.65 10.81 -22.10
C LEU A 795 -16.82 9.83 -22.24
N ASP A 796 -18.03 10.30 -22.59
CA ASP A 796 -19.19 9.43 -22.86
C ASP A 796 -18.96 8.50 -24.06
N ALA A 797 -18.32 8.99 -25.13
CA ALA A 797 -17.94 8.16 -26.27
C ALA A 797 -16.89 7.10 -25.91
N SER A 798 -15.91 7.43 -25.05
CA SER A 798 -14.83 6.52 -24.65
C SER A 798 -15.36 5.33 -23.83
N LEU A 799 -16.38 5.54 -22.99
CA LEU A 799 -17.05 4.48 -22.23
C LEU A 799 -17.78 3.48 -23.14
N LYS A 800 -18.37 3.97 -24.24
CA LYS A 800 -19.03 3.14 -25.28
C LYS A 800 -18.02 2.41 -26.15
N ALA A 801 -16.89 3.07 -26.46
CA ALA A 801 -15.81 2.52 -27.27
C ALA A 801 -14.87 1.56 -26.52
N ALA A 802 -15.09 1.31 -25.23
CA ALA A 802 -14.28 0.40 -24.41
C ALA A 802 -14.19 -1.03 -25.01
N ASP A 803 -15.28 -1.47 -25.63
CA ASP A 803 -15.44 -2.80 -26.24
C ASP A 803 -15.22 -2.79 -27.78
N GLU A 804 -14.81 -1.65 -28.37
CA GLU A 804 -14.54 -1.51 -29.81
C GLU A 804 -13.11 -1.98 -30.21
N PRO A 805 -12.91 -2.46 -31.46
CA PRO A 805 -11.58 -2.68 -32.03
C PRO A 805 -10.72 -1.40 -32.04
N ARG A 806 -9.46 -1.53 -31.63
CA ARG A 806 -8.55 -0.39 -31.47
C ARG A 806 -7.72 -0.14 -32.72
N ILE A 807 -7.36 1.14 -32.94
CA ILE A 807 -6.41 1.55 -33.98
C ILE A 807 -5.00 1.55 -33.38
N PRO A 808 -4.06 0.74 -33.89
CA PRO A 808 -2.68 0.74 -33.40
C PRO A 808 -1.97 2.06 -33.69
N LEU A 809 -1.26 2.60 -32.69
CA LEU A 809 -0.47 3.83 -32.80
C LEU A 809 0.61 3.74 -33.90
N ASP A 810 1.31 2.59 -33.92
CA ASP A 810 2.16 2.17 -35.02
C ASP A 810 1.99 0.64 -35.19
N ASN A 811 1.95 0.17 -36.43
CA ASN A 811 1.83 -1.25 -36.78
C ASN A 811 3.21 -1.87 -37.12
N GLY A 812 4.31 -1.20 -36.73
CA GLY A 812 5.67 -1.58 -37.12
C GLY A 812 5.99 -1.20 -38.56
N ASP A 813 5.29 -0.20 -39.10
CA ASP A 813 5.32 0.16 -40.52
C ASP A 813 5.42 1.68 -40.61
N ASP A 814 6.53 2.18 -41.17
CA ASP A 814 6.84 3.61 -41.24
C ASP A 814 5.62 4.45 -41.70
N VAL A 815 5.25 5.45 -40.90
CA VAL A 815 4.11 6.33 -41.21
C VAL A 815 4.39 7.11 -42.50
N ASP A 816 5.64 7.44 -42.83
CA ASP A 816 5.99 8.09 -44.09
C ASP A 816 5.83 7.13 -45.28
N ARG A 817 6.18 5.85 -45.11
CA ARG A 817 5.85 4.77 -46.05
C ARG A 817 4.35 4.62 -46.25
N ARG A 818 3.54 4.65 -45.17
CA ARG A 818 2.06 4.57 -45.26
C ARG A 818 1.45 5.81 -45.91
N ARG A 819 1.97 7.01 -45.62
CA ARG A 819 1.60 8.29 -46.25
C ARG A 819 1.93 8.32 -47.74
N ARG A 820 3.06 7.74 -48.16
CA ARG A 820 3.45 7.57 -49.57
C ARG A 820 2.58 6.55 -50.32
N LEU A 821 2.05 5.54 -49.63
CA LEU A 821 1.30 4.43 -50.24
C LEU A 821 -0.23 4.48 -50.02
N ASN A 822 -0.72 5.46 -49.25
CA ASN A 822 -2.13 5.62 -48.85
C ASN A 822 -2.75 4.35 -48.22
N ILE A 823 -2.02 3.73 -47.29
CA ILE A 823 -2.43 2.47 -46.63
C ILE A 823 -3.08 2.76 -45.28
N HIS A 824 -4.36 2.37 -45.13
CA HIS A 824 -5.06 2.44 -43.85
C HIS A 824 -4.55 1.38 -42.84
N PRO A 825 -4.47 1.71 -41.53
CA PRO A 825 -4.06 0.75 -40.51
C PRO A 825 -5.08 -0.38 -40.35
N LYS A 826 -4.59 -1.61 -40.16
CA LYS A 826 -5.45 -2.75 -39.77
C LYS A 826 -5.88 -2.56 -38.31
N LEU A 827 -7.16 -2.77 -38.05
CA LEU A 827 -7.73 -2.78 -36.69
C LEU A 827 -7.18 -3.99 -35.91
N ARG A 828 -6.86 -3.79 -34.63
CA ARG A 828 -6.59 -4.88 -33.69
C ARG A 828 -7.92 -5.24 -33.00
N PRO A 829 -8.28 -6.53 -32.86
CA PRO A 829 -9.41 -6.91 -32.01
C PRO A 829 -9.19 -6.36 -30.59
N PRO A 830 -10.26 -6.01 -29.85
CA PRO A 830 -10.13 -5.55 -28.48
C PRO A 830 -9.45 -6.63 -27.62
N SER A 831 -8.60 -6.23 -26.68
CA SER A 831 -8.07 -7.17 -25.67
C SER A 831 -9.22 -7.80 -24.89
N PRO A 832 -9.24 -9.13 -24.68
CA PRO A 832 -10.33 -9.82 -23.98
C PRO A 832 -10.34 -9.56 -22.46
N THR A 833 -9.35 -8.83 -21.93
CA THR A 833 -9.22 -8.47 -20.52
C THR A 833 -9.25 -6.96 -20.34
N ALA A 834 -9.93 -6.49 -19.29
CA ALA A 834 -9.89 -5.10 -18.88
C ALA A 834 -8.46 -4.68 -18.51
N GLN A 835 -7.86 -3.81 -19.32
CA GLN A 835 -6.50 -3.32 -19.11
C GLN A 835 -6.40 -2.54 -17.81
N ALA A 836 -5.28 -2.69 -17.09
CA ALA A 836 -5.02 -1.79 -15.98
C ALA A 836 -4.69 -0.40 -16.56
N GLN A 837 -5.39 0.62 -16.06
CA GLN A 837 -5.21 2.00 -16.45
C GLN A 837 -5.03 2.83 -15.19
N SER A 838 -3.94 3.59 -15.11
CA SER A 838 -3.73 4.61 -14.08
C SER A 838 -3.83 6.00 -14.70
N ARG A 839 -4.23 6.99 -13.90
CA ARG A 839 -4.48 8.36 -14.37
C ARG A 839 -3.92 9.40 -13.41
N ALA A 840 -3.42 10.49 -13.97
CA ALA A 840 -3.00 11.68 -13.24
C ALA A 840 -3.55 12.91 -13.94
N ALA A 841 -4.01 13.89 -13.17
CA ALA A 841 -4.42 15.17 -13.73
C ALA A 841 -4.10 16.32 -12.78
N PHE A 842 -3.96 17.51 -13.35
CA PHE A 842 -3.76 18.78 -12.65
C PHE A 842 -4.17 19.94 -13.57
N THR A 843 -4.44 21.11 -12.98
CA THR A 843 -4.81 22.32 -13.72
C THR A 843 -3.77 23.43 -13.53
N VAL A 844 -3.41 24.14 -14.60
CA VAL A 844 -2.53 25.33 -14.55
C VAL A 844 -3.32 26.62 -14.75
N LYS A 845 -2.79 27.74 -14.24
CA LYS A 845 -3.31 29.07 -14.54
C LYS A 845 -2.42 29.78 -15.56
N ILE A 846 -3.06 30.35 -16.58
CA ILE A 846 -2.41 31.14 -17.64
C ILE A 846 -2.83 32.59 -17.47
N THR A 847 -1.85 33.43 -17.17
CA THR A 847 -1.95 34.88 -17.04
C THR A 847 -1.71 35.57 -18.39
N GLN A 848 -2.07 36.85 -18.50
CA GLN A 848 -1.83 37.65 -19.71
C GLN A 848 -0.34 37.84 -19.99
#